data_AF-A0A7C8UF17-F1
#
_entry.id   AF-A0A7C8UF17-F1
#
_cell.length_a   1.000
_cell.length_b   1.000
_cell.length_c   1.000
_cell.angle_alpha   90.00
_cell.angle_beta   90.00
_cell.angle_gamma   90.00
#
_symmetry.space_group_name_H-M   'P 1'
#
loop_
_entity.id
_entity.type
_entity.pdbx_description
1 polymer ?
#
loop_
_entity_poly.entity_id
_entity_poly.type
_entity_poly.pdbx_seq_one_letter_code
_entity_poly.pdbx_strand_id
1 'polypeptide(L)'
;MAAALSREAVDTAILTSLVLVVQSLQGGGGGGGGGGGNAAPRETPAALIDSLSKWMDAVIAANDGDGLNALDGHGLDGLGLSSGIMGPQKKAIIGELVIAVGENQTLNGFLKTSHEISKDKRANFENTLPMFVQGFQALNPELAMRLDALIPKKADGPGGAGAGNALLGMGMGLDAIGEAGQPSRGGLYVFINSLLFARPLVDDEYLIHHLLNRYKEIGGQVALDLIIAALDCIANAISRSESESTIALFRHFLVNKIPLLLQRFNMPVIQAQYVVTQALAKSGSNPLSLDPSLDTMLDLSNDIKQEFLFACALHQIIEESSVEVILGDVPLQTMAKRRYTQGELVAECMSDGDRVERLISEIEELDGNSGAIVGAVVEVLRIMCEQRATMGLYTLCKNLISRPKTIDLLLLYSSPATILEPLCIVLENWRYDDDQGEYEPVYKEFGYILLLILTIYYRHDLCFSNLGPSITSTSFVPMFIKQCWKDISVEDLGRMGDRHAQLGGWIKALYEGEGMTDEVMQSCRPQEYYSLVPTLMAQTVEAFERGVLDMRVLKEGLDYFQLPSLIASEVAIIFWLTDYIWQTMSSQGDISNALRILHTLVTNAPSEVTQTHKTILAICSHSLERVLKDVLRSEGTANNPSSSIHQQAEQILKHVSSSRDWRRTGLPSTSELEGWTKHSGGILGALKSAVQGVVMWSSTPDLALQPAGWNPRLIYAAWRLLGAKEVVRVLVDEVVSVGTDVGDVAVDLVASLIVAPVVEDWRWKVGEVTGRKEHASVGNGGVLTLVEALRYLEDDCKLLGGEEQGRSEVVMKLARKVEGMMVASAVGGVGGAAVVGGVVDLADGVLGDVMVDGDMLMMPDAGVDLGLTADEIMTGM
;
A
#
# COMPACT_ATOMS: atom_id res chain seq x y z
N MET A 1 -29.41 4.60 61.30
CA MET A 1 -28.58 3.81 60.35
C MET A 1 -28.25 2.43 60.89
N ALA A 2 -27.54 2.30 62.02
CA ALA A 2 -27.13 0.99 62.54
C ALA A 2 -28.29 0.01 62.83
N ALA A 3 -29.45 0.50 63.26
CA ALA A 3 -30.63 -0.36 63.48
C ALA A 3 -31.29 -0.88 62.19
N ALA A 4 -31.08 -0.19 61.04
CA ALA A 4 -31.64 -0.60 59.74
C ALA A 4 -30.76 -1.64 59.00
N LEU A 5 -29.50 -1.76 59.40
CA LEU A 5 -28.45 -2.61 58.82
C LEU A 5 -28.14 -3.80 59.76
N SER A 6 -29.14 -4.51 60.29
CA SER A 6 -28.86 -5.53 61.34
C SER A 6 -29.42 -6.91 61.07
N ARG A 7 -29.64 -7.30 59.81
CA ARG A 7 -30.22 -8.64 59.53
C ARG A 7 -29.45 -9.55 58.58
N GLU A 8 -28.36 -9.13 57.96
CA GLU A 8 -27.50 -10.03 57.17
C GLU A 8 -26.00 -9.76 57.37
N ALA A 9 -25.14 -10.76 57.07
CA ALA A 9 -23.67 -10.68 57.25
C ALA A 9 -23.00 -9.54 56.44
N VAL A 10 -23.63 -9.11 55.35
CA VAL A 10 -23.23 -7.93 54.57
C VAL A 10 -23.33 -6.66 55.41
N ASP A 11 -24.33 -6.59 56.29
CA ASP A 11 -24.57 -5.41 57.11
C ASP A 11 -23.53 -5.26 58.24
N THR A 12 -22.95 -6.37 58.73
CA THR A 12 -21.87 -6.33 59.71
C THR A 12 -20.60 -5.69 59.15
N ALA A 13 -20.23 -5.95 57.89
CA ALA A 13 -19.08 -5.33 57.25
C ALA A 13 -19.25 -3.81 57.10
N ILE A 14 -20.43 -3.39 56.64
CA ILE A 14 -20.83 -1.98 56.50
C ILE A 14 -20.84 -1.30 57.87
N LEU A 15 -21.33 -1.97 58.91
CA LEU A 15 -21.32 -1.49 60.30
C LEU A 15 -19.90 -1.37 60.87
N THR A 16 -19.01 -2.33 60.65
CA THR A 16 -17.60 -2.22 61.09
C THR A 16 -16.89 -1.06 60.42
N SER A 17 -17.09 -0.87 59.11
CA SER A 17 -16.50 0.25 58.37
C SER A 17 -17.08 1.60 58.81
N LEU A 18 -18.37 1.69 59.08
CA LEU A 18 -19.00 2.88 59.66
C LEU A 18 -18.51 3.18 61.09
N VAL A 19 -18.32 2.16 61.93
CA VAL A 19 -17.75 2.31 63.28
C VAL A 19 -16.30 2.80 63.21
N LEU A 20 -15.50 2.29 62.28
CA LEU A 20 -14.13 2.75 62.03
C LEU A 20 -14.09 4.21 61.56
N VAL A 21 -15.01 4.60 60.67
CA VAL A 21 -15.17 5.99 60.23
C VAL A 21 -15.54 6.89 61.41
N VAL A 22 -16.53 6.53 62.22
CA VAL A 22 -16.96 7.32 63.39
C VAL A 22 -15.84 7.44 64.44
N GLN A 23 -15.08 6.37 64.69
CA GLN A 23 -13.93 6.40 65.60
C GLN A 23 -12.79 7.28 65.06
N SER A 24 -12.54 7.28 63.74
CA SER A 24 -11.54 8.15 63.11
C SER A 24 -11.92 9.63 63.16
N LEU A 25 -13.22 9.94 63.09
CA LEU A 25 -13.74 11.31 63.13
C LEU A 25 -13.73 11.93 64.54
N GLN A 26 -13.82 11.12 65.59
CA GLN A 26 -13.79 11.59 66.98
C GLN A 26 -12.36 11.85 67.50
N GLY A 27 -11.31 11.42 66.79
CA GLY A 27 -9.91 11.60 67.21
C GLY A 27 -9.29 12.99 66.95
N GLY A 28 -10.06 13.93 66.38
CA GLY A 28 -9.53 15.20 65.84
C GLY A 28 -9.59 16.43 66.76
N GLY A 29 -9.84 16.29 68.06
CA GLY A 29 -9.97 17.46 68.95
C GLY A 29 -9.42 17.25 70.36
N GLY A 30 -8.34 17.94 70.71
CA GLY A 30 -7.88 18.11 72.10
C GLY A 30 -6.40 17.79 72.31
N GLY A 31 -5.61 18.78 72.70
CA GLY A 31 -4.16 18.68 72.80
C GLY A 31 -3.61 18.10 74.12
N GLY A 32 -2.28 17.97 74.14
CA GLY A 32 -1.46 17.98 75.35
C GLY A 32 -1.13 16.63 76.00
N GLY A 33 0.13 16.21 75.86
CA GLY A 33 0.92 15.63 76.95
C GLY A 33 0.86 14.12 77.21
N GLY A 34 1.98 13.45 76.90
CA GLY A 34 2.60 12.45 77.79
C GLY A 34 2.16 10.97 77.71
N GLY A 35 3.15 10.09 77.50
CA GLY A 35 3.15 8.73 78.05
C GLY A 35 3.01 7.59 77.04
N GLY A 36 4.03 6.73 76.98
CA GLY A 36 4.15 5.63 76.01
C GLY A 36 3.11 4.51 76.10
N GLY A 37 2.90 3.88 74.95
CA GLY A 37 2.78 2.42 74.83
C GLY A 37 1.39 1.79 74.86
N ASN A 38 0.63 1.88 73.75
CA ASN A 38 0.02 0.68 73.14
C ASN A 38 -0.46 1.00 71.71
N ALA A 39 -0.10 0.15 70.75
CA ALA A 39 -0.42 0.33 69.34
C ALA A 39 -1.93 0.14 69.08
N ALA A 40 -2.62 1.20 68.63
CA ALA A 40 -3.89 1.09 67.93
C ALA A 40 -3.63 1.00 66.40
N PRO A 41 -4.38 0.18 65.65
CA PRO A 41 -4.07 -0.08 64.24
C PRO A 41 -4.34 1.19 63.43
N ARG A 42 -3.29 1.80 62.89
CA ARG A 42 -3.37 2.78 61.80
C ARG A 42 -3.72 2.03 60.51
N GLU A 43 -4.96 1.57 60.39
CA GLU A 43 -5.51 1.24 59.08
C GLU A 43 -5.99 2.54 58.42
N THR A 44 -5.52 2.75 57.20
CA THR A 44 -5.25 4.07 56.62
C THR A 44 -6.45 4.66 55.86
N PRO A 45 -6.51 5.99 55.66
CA PRO A 45 -7.47 6.65 54.77
C PRO A 45 -7.51 6.07 53.35
N ALA A 46 -6.40 5.48 52.90
CA ALA A 46 -6.29 4.84 51.60
C ALA A 46 -7.13 3.55 51.48
N ALA A 47 -7.25 2.75 52.55
CA ALA A 47 -8.08 1.55 52.55
C ALA A 47 -9.59 1.90 52.49
N LEU A 48 -9.97 3.03 53.08
CA LEU A 48 -11.33 3.56 53.01
C LEU A 48 -11.71 3.96 51.57
N ILE A 49 -10.83 4.67 50.87
CA ILE A 49 -11.06 5.14 49.49
C ILE A 49 -11.12 3.95 48.53
N ASP A 50 -10.21 2.97 48.69
CA ASP A 50 -10.20 1.75 47.89
C ASP A 50 -11.48 0.92 48.07
N SER A 51 -11.96 0.84 49.31
CA SER A 51 -13.23 0.18 49.62
C SER A 51 -14.39 0.95 48.98
N LEU A 52 -14.45 2.28 49.13
CA LEU A 52 -15.52 3.11 48.56
C LEU A 52 -15.59 3.03 47.04
N SER A 53 -14.46 3.04 46.33
CA SER A 53 -14.43 2.80 44.88
C SER A 53 -15.06 1.46 44.50
N LYS A 54 -14.66 0.37 45.19
CA LYS A 54 -15.23 -0.97 44.95
C LYS A 54 -16.73 -1.03 45.23
N TRP A 55 -17.21 -0.31 46.24
CA TRP A 55 -18.66 -0.20 46.52
C TRP A 55 -19.40 0.61 45.45
N MET A 56 -18.79 1.68 44.91
CA MET A 56 -19.36 2.44 43.80
C MET A 56 -19.47 1.58 42.53
N ASP A 57 -18.41 0.84 42.18
CA ASP A 57 -18.40 -0.07 41.03
C ASP A 57 -19.44 -1.18 41.17
N ALA A 58 -19.58 -1.77 42.36
CA ALA A 58 -20.59 -2.79 42.64
C ALA A 58 -22.03 -2.25 42.49
N VAL A 59 -22.28 -0.98 42.83
CA VAL A 59 -23.59 -0.35 42.68
C VAL A 59 -23.88 -0.01 41.22
N ILE A 60 -22.87 0.41 40.45
CA ILE A 60 -22.97 0.63 38.99
C ILE A 60 -23.32 -0.70 38.30
N ALA A 61 -22.56 -1.76 38.59
CA ALA A 61 -22.82 -3.10 38.04
C ALA A 61 -24.20 -3.64 38.42
N ALA A 62 -24.68 -3.35 39.63
CA ALA A 62 -26.02 -3.72 40.09
C ALA A 62 -27.15 -2.85 39.50
N ASN A 63 -26.83 -1.81 38.71
CA ASN A 63 -27.80 -0.95 38.03
C ASN A 63 -27.99 -1.33 36.56
N ASP A 64 -26.95 -1.87 35.91
CA ASP A 64 -26.96 -2.16 34.48
C ASP A 64 -27.65 -3.48 34.10
N GLY A 65 -28.17 -4.25 35.07
CA GLY A 65 -29.13 -5.33 34.86
C GLY A 65 -28.66 -6.58 34.06
N ASP A 66 -27.59 -6.50 33.29
CA ASP A 66 -27.17 -7.52 32.31
C ASP A 66 -25.72 -8.02 32.50
N GLY A 67 -25.04 -7.56 33.55
CA GLY A 67 -23.63 -7.86 33.83
C GLY A 67 -23.36 -9.16 34.60
N LEU A 68 -24.07 -10.26 34.33
CA LEU A 68 -23.83 -11.52 35.04
C LEU A 68 -22.67 -12.37 34.47
N ASN A 69 -22.05 -11.98 33.34
CA ASN A 69 -21.08 -12.83 32.63
C ASN A 69 -19.70 -12.19 32.34
N ALA A 70 -19.37 -11.01 32.87
CA ALA A 70 -18.17 -10.27 32.43
C ALA A 70 -17.13 -9.96 33.53
N LEU A 71 -17.07 -10.74 34.62
CA LEU A 71 -15.94 -10.70 35.56
C LEU A 71 -15.64 -12.11 36.05
N ASP A 72 -14.63 -12.75 35.44
CA ASP A 72 -14.03 -13.97 35.94
C ASP A 72 -13.54 -13.79 37.39
N GLY A 73 -14.27 -14.40 38.32
CA GLY A 73 -13.75 -15.37 39.28
C GLY A 73 -12.72 -14.98 40.36
N HIS A 74 -12.12 -13.78 40.39
CA HIS A 74 -11.02 -13.53 41.34
C HIS A 74 -11.01 -12.21 42.12
N GLY A 75 -12.10 -11.43 42.12
CA GLY A 75 -12.15 -10.14 42.84
C GLY A 75 -13.15 -10.02 44.01
N LEU A 76 -14.17 -10.88 44.08
CA LEU A 76 -15.34 -10.66 44.96
C LEU A 76 -15.45 -11.62 46.15
N ASP A 77 -14.65 -12.68 46.20
CA ASP A 77 -14.71 -13.69 47.28
C ASP A 77 -14.10 -13.20 48.62
N GLY A 78 -13.36 -12.09 48.63
CA GLY A 78 -12.78 -11.51 49.85
C GLY A 78 -13.77 -10.72 50.72
N LEU A 79 -15.01 -10.48 50.26
CA LEU A 79 -15.98 -9.63 50.94
C LEU A 79 -17.32 -10.31 51.27
N GLY A 80 -17.47 -11.61 50.96
CA GLY A 80 -18.64 -12.39 51.37
C GLY A 80 -19.98 -11.88 50.82
N LEU A 81 -19.97 -11.27 49.63
CA LEU A 81 -21.17 -10.74 48.96
C LEU A 81 -21.86 -11.86 48.17
N SER A 82 -22.88 -12.51 48.74
CA SER A 82 -23.72 -13.44 47.97
C SER A 82 -24.63 -12.68 46.98
N SER A 83 -24.76 -13.21 45.78
CA SER A 83 -25.54 -12.72 44.63
C SER A 83 -27.05 -12.57 44.92
N GLY A 84 -27.44 -11.51 45.63
CA GLY A 84 -28.83 -11.16 45.90
C GLY A 84 -29.06 -9.65 45.73
N ILE A 85 -29.81 -9.30 44.68
CA ILE A 85 -30.37 -7.99 44.31
C ILE A 85 -30.20 -6.91 45.41
N MET A 86 -29.25 -5.99 45.21
CA MET A 86 -29.03 -4.86 46.10
C MET A 86 -30.25 -3.92 46.05
N GLY A 87 -31.08 -3.95 47.10
CA GLY A 87 -32.32 -3.16 47.15
C GLY A 87 -32.10 -1.63 47.15
N PRO A 88 -33.09 -0.83 46.70
CA PRO A 88 -32.95 0.62 46.51
C PRO A 88 -32.58 1.38 47.80
N GLN A 89 -32.99 0.88 48.98
CA GLN A 89 -32.59 1.46 50.26
C GLN A 89 -31.09 1.26 50.58
N LYS A 90 -30.50 0.12 50.21
CA LYS A 90 -29.06 -0.14 50.40
C LYS A 90 -28.24 0.77 49.46
N LYS A 91 -28.69 0.95 48.21
CA LYS A 91 -28.10 1.91 47.26
C LYS A 91 -28.12 3.35 47.81
N ALA A 92 -29.24 3.81 48.35
CA ALA A 92 -29.35 5.16 48.93
C ALA A 92 -28.43 5.40 50.14
N ILE A 93 -28.23 4.39 51.00
CA ILE A 93 -27.30 4.49 52.15
C ILE A 93 -25.85 4.63 51.69
N ILE A 94 -25.44 3.91 50.64
CA ILE A 94 -24.09 4.02 50.08
C ILE A 94 -23.90 5.41 49.45
N GLY A 95 -24.91 5.95 48.77
CA GLY A 95 -24.90 7.33 48.25
C GLY A 95 -24.68 8.38 49.34
N GLU A 96 -25.43 8.30 50.45
CA GLU A 96 -25.24 9.23 51.59
C GLU A 96 -23.87 9.05 52.28
N LEU A 97 -23.30 7.84 52.30
CA LEU A 97 -21.97 7.59 52.84
C LEU A 97 -20.88 8.25 51.97
N VAL A 98 -20.99 8.16 50.65
CA VAL A 98 -20.08 8.83 49.70
C VAL A 98 -20.16 10.35 49.89
N ILE A 99 -21.36 10.90 50.11
CA ILE A 99 -21.53 12.33 50.41
C ILE A 99 -20.85 12.72 51.72
N ALA A 100 -21.09 11.98 52.81
CA ALA A 100 -20.52 12.29 54.11
C ALA A 100 -18.98 12.22 54.12
N VAL A 101 -18.38 11.35 53.29
CA VAL A 101 -16.92 11.27 53.11
C VAL A 101 -16.40 12.41 52.23
N GLY A 102 -17.10 12.76 51.15
CA GLY A 102 -16.73 13.86 50.25
C GLY A 102 -16.82 15.25 50.88
N GLU A 103 -17.80 15.47 51.76
CA GLU A 103 -17.99 16.74 52.51
C GLU A 103 -16.95 16.92 53.64
N ASN A 104 -16.18 15.88 53.99
CA ASN A 104 -15.20 15.96 55.05
C ASN A 104 -13.89 16.63 54.59
N GLN A 105 -13.66 17.86 55.08
CA GLN A 105 -12.50 18.68 54.72
C GLN A 105 -11.13 18.03 55.05
N THR A 106 -11.06 17.17 56.07
CA THR A 106 -9.79 16.52 56.45
C THR A 106 -9.40 15.41 55.47
N LEU A 107 -10.37 14.63 54.98
CA LEU A 107 -10.16 13.58 53.99
C LEU A 107 -9.96 14.14 52.58
N ASN A 108 -10.67 15.21 52.22
CA ASN A 108 -10.49 15.89 50.93
C ASN A 108 -9.10 16.58 50.86
N GLY A 109 -8.62 17.10 52.00
CA GLY A 109 -7.23 17.54 52.16
C GLY A 109 -6.22 16.39 51.98
N PHE A 110 -6.49 15.23 52.60
CA PHE A 110 -5.63 14.04 52.52
C PHE A 110 -5.57 13.42 51.13
N LEU A 111 -6.71 13.34 50.43
CA LEU A 111 -6.80 13.00 49.00
C LEU A 111 -5.93 13.94 48.18
N LYS A 112 -5.96 15.25 48.45
CA LYS A 112 -5.20 16.26 47.70
C LYS A 112 -3.71 16.27 47.94
N THR A 113 -3.26 16.00 49.16
CA THR A 113 -1.88 16.27 49.59
C THR A 113 -1.04 15.05 50.00
N SER A 114 -1.62 13.85 50.14
CA SER A 114 -0.83 12.67 50.55
C SER A 114 -0.14 11.98 49.37
N HIS A 115 1.19 11.84 49.45
CA HIS A 115 2.02 11.05 48.53
C HIS A 115 1.90 9.52 48.72
N GLU A 116 1.17 9.06 49.76
CA GLU A 116 1.00 7.62 50.06
C GLU A 116 -0.12 6.95 49.25
N ILE A 117 -0.96 7.72 48.54
CA ILE A 117 -2.01 7.19 47.66
C ILE A 117 -1.47 7.20 46.22
N SER A 118 -1.39 6.04 45.56
CA SER A 118 -0.91 5.99 44.17
C SER A 118 -1.81 6.82 43.26
N LYS A 119 -1.21 7.52 42.28
CA LYS A 119 -1.93 8.34 41.29
C LYS A 119 -3.09 7.57 40.64
N ASP A 120 -2.88 6.27 40.39
CA ASP A 120 -3.87 5.41 39.74
C ASP A 120 -5.13 5.20 40.57
N LYS A 121 -5.01 5.03 41.90
CA LYS A 121 -6.18 4.85 42.78
C LYS A 121 -7.01 6.11 42.90
N ARG A 122 -6.35 7.26 42.83
CA ARG A 122 -6.99 8.57 42.89
C ARG A 122 -7.71 8.92 41.58
N ALA A 123 -7.07 8.65 40.44
CA ALA A 123 -7.70 8.74 39.14
C ALA A 123 -8.90 7.79 39.03
N ASN A 124 -8.80 6.57 39.60
CA ASN A 124 -9.91 5.63 39.57
C ASN A 124 -11.12 6.14 40.36
N PHE A 125 -10.93 6.68 41.58
CA PHE A 125 -12.02 7.29 42.36
C PHE A 125 -12.61 8.53 41.67
N GLU A 126 -11.77 9.40 41.09
CA GLU A 126 -12.22 10.60 40.36
C GLU A 126 -12.99 10.24 39.07
N ASN A 127 -12.65 9.13 38.40
CA ASN A 127 -13.32 8.65 37.19
C ASN A 127 -14.59 7.83 37.48
N THR A 128 -14.66 7.11 38.61
CA THR A 128 -15.83 6.30 38.99
C THR A 128 -16.95 7.13 39.62
N LEU A 129 -16.62 8.27 40.23
CA LEU A 129 -17.63 9.14 40.87
C LEU A 129 -18.67 9.71 39.87
N PRO A 130 -18.31 10.24 38.69
CA PRO A 130 -19.29 10.71 37.69
C PRO A 130 -20.21 9.60 37.17
N MET A 131 -19.65 8.40 36.92
CA MET A 131 -20.41 7.22 36.50
C MET A 131 -21.40 6.78 37.59
N PHE A 132 -20.97 6.83 38.85
CA PHE A 132 -21.82 6.55 40.00
C PHE A 132 -22.95 7.60 40.15
N VAL A 133 -22.68 8.91 39.96
CA VAL A 133 -23.71 9.97 40.00
C VAL A 133 -24.80 9.73 38.95
N GLN A 134 -24.42 9.32 37.73
CA GLN A 134 -25.37 9.04 36.65
C GLN A 134 -26.27 7.85 36.97
N GLY A 135 -25.73 6.79 37.58
CA GLY A 135 -26.52 5.65 38.07
C GLY A 135 -27.60 6.05 39.09
N PHE A 136 -27.34 7.10 39.90
CA PHE A 136 -28.30 7.62 40.87
C PHE A 136 -29.26 8.68 40.32
N GLN A 137 -28.96 9.33 39.18
CA GLN A 137 -29.88 10.29 38.54
C GLN A 137 -31.24 9.66 38.24
N ALA A 138 -31.27 8.39 37.85
CA ALA A 138 -32.51 7.65 37.55
C ALA A 138 -33.25 7.15 38.81
N LEU A 139 -32.55 6.91 39.92
CA LEU A 139 -33.11 6.28 41.13
C LEU A 139 -33.53 7.27 42.21
N ASN A 140 -32.75 8.35 42.42
CA ASN A 140 -33.06 9.38 43.40
C ASN A 140 -32.39 10.73 43.03
N PRO A 141 -33.12 11.64 42.35
CA PRO A 141 -32.54 12.86 41.77
C PRO A 141 -32.01 13.85 42.81
N GLU A 142 -32.56 13.87 44.03
CA GLU A 142 -32.11 14.74 45.12
C GLU A 142 -30.71 14.33 45.64
N LEU A 143 -30.47 13.03 45.70
CA LEU A 143 -29.20 12.45 46.13
C LEU A 143 -28.12 12.62 45.03
N ALA A 144 -28.51 12.47 43.76
CA ALA A 144 -27.65 12.73 42.61
C ALA A 144 -27.19 14.19 42.54
N MET A 145 -28.06 15.16 42.83
CA MET A 145 -27.67 16.58 42.90
C MET A 145 -26.63 16.87 43.99
N ARG A 146 -26.77 16.23 45.16
CA ARG A 146 -25.79 16.38 46.26
C ARG A 146 -24.46 15.69 45.94
N LEU A 147 -24.48 14.58 45.23
CA LEU A 147 -23.28 13.91 44.74
C LEU A 147 -22.57 14.70 43.63
N ASP A 148 -23.32 15.31 42.72
CA ASP A 148 -22.79 16.17 41.65
C ASP A 148 -22.09 17.41 42.21
N ALA A 149 -22.53 17.92 43.36
CA ALA A 149 -21.87 19.03 44.07
C ALA A 149 -20.47 18.69 44.61
N LEU A 150 -20.11 17.41 44.69
CA LEU A 150 -18.77 16.95 45.13
C LEU A 150 -17.76 16.91 43.96
N ILE A 151 -18.22 17.01 42.72
CA ILE A 151 -17.36 17.07 41.54
C ILE A 151 -16.78 18.49 41.45
N PRO A 152 -15.44 18.67 41.41
CA PRO A 152 -14.83 19.99 41.35
C PRO A 152 -15.19 20.68 40.01
N LYS A 153 -16.16 21.61 40.06
CA LYS A 153 -16.52 22.47 38.92
C LYS A 153 -15.33 23.39 38.59
N LYS A 154 -14.71 23.20 37.42
CA LYS A 154 -13.79 24.18 36.82
C LYS A 154 -14.61 25.47 36.60
N ALA A 155 -14.09 26.61 37.07
CA ALA A 155 -14.80 27.87 37.06
C ALA A 155 -15.03 28.39 35.61
N ASP A 156 -16.28 28.44 35.18
CA ASP A 156 -16.71 29.10 33.95
C ASP A 156 -16.87 30.61 34.18
N GLY A 157 -16.38 31.40 33.21
CA GLY A 157 -16.64 32.84 33.10
C GLY A 157 -18.11 33.15 32.75
N PRO A 158 -18.54 34.43 32.88
CA PRO A 158 -19.93 34.77 33.11
C PRO A 158 -20.77 34.84 31.82
N GLY A 159 -21.88 34.10 31.80
CA GLY A 159 -22.94 34.24 30.79
C GLY A 159 -23.73 32.96 30.55
N GLY A 160 -24.53 32.54 31.53
CA GLY A 160 -25.27 31.27 31.47
C GLY A 160 -26.54 31.30 30.63
N ALA A 161 -26.92 30.13 30.10
CA ALA A 161 -28.22 29.46 30.32
C ALA A 161 -28.33 28.22 29.42
N GLY A 162 -28.59 27.04 30.02
CA GLY A 162 -29.13 25.87 29.31
C GLY A 162 -28.25 24.62 29.24
N ALA A 163 -27.72 24.14 30.39
CA ALA A 163 -27.13 22.79 30.47
C ALA A 163 -28.23 21.73 30.58
N GLY A 164 -28.47 21.04 29.47
CA GLY A 164 -29.28 19.83 29.38
C GLY A 164 -28.77 18.99 28.21
N ASN A 165 -27.62 18.30 28.41
CA ASN A 165 -27.12 17.11 27.69
C ASN A 165 -25.59 17.01 27.76
N ALA A 166 -25.03 16.78 28.95
CA ALA A 166 -23.60 16.52 29.14
C ALA A 166 -23.34 15.05 29.52
N LEU A 167 -23.99 14.11 28.81
CA LEU A 167 -23.72 12.66 28.94
C LEU A 167 -23.48 11.95 27.60
N LEU A 168 -23.14 12.69 26.54
CA LEU A 168 -22.70 12.11 25.26
C LEU A 168 -21.30 12.61 24.85
N GLY A 169 -20.47 13.04 25.81
CA GLY A 169 -19.27 13.83 25.52
C GLY A 169 -17.99 13.47 26.28
N MET A 170 -17.80 12.23 26.73
CA MET A 170 -16.53 11.78 27.35
C MET A 170 -15.83 10.64 26.58
N GLY A 171 -15.97 10.64 25.26
CA GLY A 171 -15.05 9.98 24.32
C GLY A 171 -14.28 10.96 23.40
N MET A 172 -14.57 12.26 23.49
CA MET A 172 -13.93 13.31 22.69
C MET A 172 -13.45 14.42 23.63
N GLY A 173 -12.23 14.29 24.15
CA GLY A 173 -11.76 15.15 25.23
C GLY A 173 -10.26 15.42 25.24
N LEU A 174 -9.61 15.34 24.08
CA LEU A 174 -8.29 15.93 23.82
C LEU A 174 -8.13 16.50 22.40
N ASP A 175 -9.14 16.40 21.54
CA ASP A 175 -9.13 16.90 20.15
C ASP A 175 -9.87 18.24 19.93
N ALA A 176 -10.37 18.89 20.98
CA ALA A 176 -11.24 20.07 20.85
C ALA A 176 -10.53 21.42 21.09
N ILE A 177 -9.24 21.53 20.73
CA ILE A 177 -8.59 22.83 20.46
C ILE A 177 -7.75 22.67 19.20
N GLY A 178 -8.42 22.83 18.05
CA GLY A 178 -7.86 22.72 16.70
C GLY A 178 -8.84 22.01 15.80
N GLU A 179 -9.79 22.74 15.21
CA GLU A 179 -10.66 22.24 14.16
C GLU A 179 -9.83 21.49 13.12
N ALA A 180 -10.10 20.19 12.93
CA ALA A 180 -9.59 19.47 11.77
C ALA A 180 -10.28 20.09 10.54
N GLY A 181 -9.57 20.99 9.84
CA GLY A 181 -10.09 21.66 8.65
C GLY A 181 -10.64 20.68 7.62
N GLN A 182 -11.69 21.09 6.90
CA GLN A 182 -12.39 20.26 5.92
C GLN A 182 -11.42 19.65 4.89
N PRO A 183 -11.65 18.40 4.45
CA PRO A 183 -10.81 17.77 3.44
C PRO A 183 -10.87 18.56 2.13
N SER A 184 -9.70 18.84 1.55
CA SER A 184 -9.59 19.58 0.30
C SER A 184 -9.75 18.67 -0.91
N ARG A 185 -10.38 19.19 -1.98
CA ARG A 185 -10.44 18.55 -3.31
C ARG A 185 -9.03 18.21 -3.82
N GLY A 186 -8.08 19.12 -3.62
CA GLY A 186 -6.69 18.98 -4.04
C GLY A 186 -5.98 17.79 -3.41
N GLY A 187 -6.21 17.52 -2.12
CA GLY A 187 -5.52 16.43 -1.44
C GLY A 187 -5.89 15.04 -1.98
N LEU A 188 -7.16 14.78 -2.32
CA LEU A 188 -7.57 13.46 -2.84
C LEU A 188 -7.14 13.30 -4.31
N TYR A 189 -7.22 14.39 -5.08
CA TYR A 189 -6.69 14.46 -6.44
C TYR A 189 -5.20 14.07 -6.50
N VAL A 190 -4.37 14.66 -5.63
CA VAL A 190 -2.93 14.35 -5.60
C VAL A 190 -2.66 12.92 -5.09
N PHE A 191 -3.42 12.47 -4.09
CA PHE A 191 -3.31 11.11 -3.57
C PHE A 191 -3.63 10.05 -4.66
N ILE A 192 -4.75 10.18 -5.37
CA ILE A 192 -5.11 9.22 -6.44
C ILE A 192 -4.08 9.25 -7.58
N ASN A 193 -3.60 10.43 -7.97
CA ASN A 193 -2.51 10.52 -8.95
C ASN A 193 -1.27 9.73 -8.49
N SER A 194 -0.91 9.78 -7.20
CA SER A 194 0.24 9.03 -6.65
C SER A 194 0.04 7.50 -6.65
N LEU A 195 -1.21 7.01 -6.60
CA LEU A 195 -1.49 5.56 -6.66
C LEU A 195 -1.28 4.96 -8.06
N LEU A 196 -1.44 5.76 -9.13
CA LEU A 196 -1.60 5.25 -10.50
C LEU A 196 -0.58 5.80 -11.52
N PHE A 197 0.29 6.75 -11.15
CA PHE A 197 1.24 7.37 -12.11
C PHE A 197 2.39 6.45 -12.57
N ALA A 198 2.72 5.44 -11.79
CA ALA A 198 3.77 4.46 -12.06
C ALA A 198 3.16 3.06 -12.12
N ARG A 199 3.72 2.07 -11.41
CA ARG A 199 2.99 0.82 -11.16
C ARG A 199 1.76 1.11 -10.30
N PRO A 200 0.61 0.43 -10.52
CA PRO A 200 -0.55 0.58 -9.65
C PRO A 200 -0.20 0.18 -8.21
N LEU A 201 -0.39 1.11 -7.27
CA LEU A 201 -0.21 0.89 -5.83
C LEU A 201 -1.58 0.91 -5.16
N VAL A 202 -2.44 -0.05 -5.48
CA VAL A 202 -3.83 -0.07 -4.98
C VAL A 202 -4.06 -1.28 -4.09
N ASP A 203 -4.41 -1.02 -2.84
CA ASP A 203 -4.97 -1.98 -1.89
C ASP A 203 -6.29 -1.41 -1.37
N ASP A 204 -7.35 -2.21 -1.43
CA ASP A 204 -8.72 -1.75 -1.14
C ASP A 204 -8.88 -1.36 0.33
N GLU A 205 -8.25 -2.11 1.24
CA GLU A 205 -8.26 -1.78 2.65
C GLU A 205 -7.47 -0.49 2.91
N TYR A 206 -6.27 -0.37 2.33
CA TYR A 206 -5.46 0.84 2.48
C TYR A 206 -6.21 2.09 2.02
N LEU A 207 -6.85 2.04 0.85
CA LEU A 207 -7.63 3.16 0.32
C LEU A 207 -8.84 3.48 1.22
N ILE A 208 -9.58 2.47 1.69
CA ILE A 208 -10.73 2.65 2.57
C ILE A 208 -10.30 3.24 3.92
N HIS A 209 -9.23 2.72 4.52
CA HIS A 209 -8.69 3.25 5.77
C HIS A 209 -8.18 4.69 5.60
N HIS A 210 -7.51 5.00 4.49
CA HIS A 210 -7.08 6.37 4.20
C HIS A 210 -8.28 7.32 4.10
N LEU A 211 -9.34 6.92 3.38
CA LEU A 211 -10.57 7.71 3.27
C LEU A 211 -11.28 7.85 4.62
N LEU A 212 -11.36 6.79 5.42
CA LEU A 212 -11.94 6.81 6.76
C LEU A 212 -11.17 7.74 7.69
N ASN A 213 -9.84 7.67 7.70
CA ASN A 213 -9.00 8.53 8.54
C ASN A 213 -9.12 10.01 8.15
N ARG A 214 -9.31 10.29 6.86
CA ARG A 214 -9.42 11.65 6.34
C ARG A 214 -10.79 12.28 6.57
N TYR A 215 -11.86 11.53 6.33
CA TYR A 215 -13.24 12.03 6.42
C TYR A 215 -13.93 11.69 7.75
N LYS A 216 -13.29 10.89 8.61
CA LYS A 216 -13.78 10.32 9.89
C LYS A 216 -14.93 9.32 9.73
N GLU A 217 -15.81 9.54 8.76
CA GLU A 217 -16.94 8.67 8.44
C GLU A 217 -17.00 8.39 6.95
N ILE A 218 -17.34 7.15 6.59
CA ILE A 218 -17.63 6.77 5.21
C ILE A 218 -19.08 7.15 4.91
N GLY A 219 -19.28 8.01 3.92
CA GLY A 219 -20.61 8.46 3.53
C GLY A 219 -20.64 9.07 2.13
N GLY A 220 -21.76 9.69 1.79
CA GLY A 220 -21.99 10.24 0.45
C GLY A 220 -21.00 11.33 0.00
N GLN A 221 -20.44 12.11 0.93
CA GLN A 221 -19.42 13.12 0.59
C GLN A 221 -18.08 12.48 0.16
N VAL A 222 -17.67 11.40 0.82
CA VAL A 222 -16.47 10.63 0.44
C VAL A 222 -16.63 10.05 -0.95
N ALA A 223 -17.79 9.47 -1.24
CA ALA A 223 -18.12 8.94 -2.56
C ALA A 223 -18.13 10.03 -3.64
N LEU A 224 -18.71 11.20 -3.34
CA LEU A 224 -18.73 12.35 -4.24
C LEU A 224 -17.31 12.81 -4.59
N ASP A 225 -16.48 13.04 -3.58
CA ASP A 225 -15.11 13.53 -3.76
C ASP A 225 -14.22 12.50 -4.44
N LEU A 226 -14.41 11.21 -4.17
CA LEU A 226 -13.67 10.12 -4.83
C LEU A 226 -13.95 10.07 -6.34
N ILE A 227 -15.22 10.16 -6.75
CA ILE A 227 -15.60 10.16 -8.17
C ILE A 227 -15.06 11.42 -8.86
N ILE A 228 -15.22 12.59 -8.24
CA ILE A 228 -14.70 13.86 -8.80
C ILE A 228 -13.18 13.81 -8.93
N ALA A 229 -12.46 13.38 -7.90
CA ALA A 229 -11.01 13.31 -7.94
C ALA A 229 -10.50 12.33 -9.02
N ALA A 230 -11.17 11.19 -9.23
CA ALA A 230 -10.83 10.26 -10.29
C ALA A 230 -11.06 10.83 -11.70
N LEU A 231 -12.17 11.56 -11.91
CA LEU A 231 -12.46 12.28 -13.16
C LEU A 231 -11.43 13.39 -13.42
N ASP A 232 -11.07 14.15 -12.39
CA ASP A 232 -10.03 15.18 -12.45
C ASP A 232 -8.66 14.58 -12.82
N CYS A 233 -8.33 13.38 -12.31
CA CYS A 233 -7.10 12.67 -12.68
C CYS A 233 -7.08 12.28 -14.17
N ILE A 234 -8.20 11.81 -14.71
CA ILE A 234 -8.31 11.50 -16.15
C ILE A 234 -8.14 12.76 -16.99
N ALA A 235 -8.83 13.84 -16.63
CA ALA A 235 -8.73 15.12 -17.33
C ALA A 235 -7.29 15.66 -17.30
N ASN A 236 -6.60 15.57 -16.14
CA ASN A 236 -5.19 15.91 -16.03
C ASN A 236 -4.30 15.05 -16.95
N ALA A 237 -4.48 13.73 -16.94
CA ALA A 237 -3.70 12.81 -17.77
C ALA A 237 -3.86 13.11 -19.27
N ILE A 238 -5.09 13.42 -19.72
CA ILE A 238 -5.38 13.82 -21.11
C ILE A 238 -4.73 15.18 -21.41
N SER A 239 -4.88 16.18 -20.53
CA SER A 239 -4.31 17.52 -20.73
C SER A 239 -2.78 17.50 -20.86
N ARG A 240 -2.13 16.55 -20.19
CA ARG A 240 -0.68 16.37 -20.19
C ARG A 240 -0.18 15.45 -21.31
N SER A 241 -1.08 14.92 -22.14
CA SER A 241 -0.76 13.97 -23.22
C SER A 241 0.05 12.76 -22.72
N GLU A 242 -0.33 12.21 -21.55
CA GLU A 242 0.28 10.98 -21.03
C GLU A 242 0.00 9.78 -21.96
N SER A 243 0.77 8.70 -21.78
CA SER A 243 0.64 7.51 -22.63
C SER A 243 -0.77 6.90 -22.58
N GLU A 244 -1.21 6.32 -23.70
CA GLU A 244 -2.54 5.68 -23.83
C GLU A 244 -2.77 4.63 -22.74
N SER A 245 -1.72 3.90 -22.35
CA SER A 245 -1.78 2.93 -21.26
C SER A 245 -2.08 3.56 -19.91
N THR A 246 -1.58 4.76 -19.62
CA THR A 246 -1.84 5.51 -18.37
C THR A 246 -3.27 6.01 -18.34
N ILE A 247 -3.74 6.58 -19.44
CA ILE A 247 -5.13 7.02 -19.57
C ILE A 247 -6.09 5.82 -19.39
N ALA A 248 -5.77 4.68 -20.03
CA ALA A 248 -6.55 3.46 -19.87
C ALA A 248 -6.60 2.98 -18.40
N LEU A 249 -5.48 3.03 -17.67
CA LEU A 249 -5.43 2.63 -16.26
C LEU A 249 -6.35 3.50 -15.39
N PHE A 250 -6.33 4.83 -15.56
CA PHE A 250 -7.25 5.72 -14.85
C PHE A 250 -8.72 5.48 -15.22
N ARG A 251 -9.02 5.20 -16.50
CA ARG A 251 -10.38 4.82 -16.93
C ARG A 251 -10.85 3.53 -16.25
N HIS A 252 -10.02 2.49 -16.20
CA HIS A 252 -10.37 1.23 -15.52
C HIS A 252 -10.50 1.40 -14.01
N PHE A 253 -9.70 2.26 -13.39
CA PHE A 253 -9.88 2.61 -11.99
C PHE A 253 -11.25 3.26 -11.75
N LEU A 254 -11.65 4.22 -12.59
CA LEU A 254 -12.97 4.85 -12.47
C LEU A 254 -14.12 3.88 -12.76
N VAL A 255 -14.10 3.17 -13.88
CA VAL A 255 -15.24 2.36 -14.34
C VAL A 255 -15.34 1.03 -13.60
N ASN A 256 -14.22 0.34 -13.36
CA ASN A 256 -14.25 -1.03 -12.85
C ASN A 256 -13.87 -1.14 -11.37
N LYS A 257 -13.08 -0.21 -10.82
CA LYS A 257 -12.63 -0.28 -9.42
C LYS A 257 -13.51 0.55 -8.47
N ILE A 258 -13.84 1.79 -8.82
CA ILE A 258 -14.65 2.67 -7.95
C ILE A 258 -16.02 2.08 -7.61
N PRO A 259 -16.81 1.51 -8.54
CA PRO A 259 -18.09 0.90 -8.18
C PRO A 259 -17.98 -0.19 -7.12
N LEU A 260 -16.93 -1.02 -7.17
CA LEU A 260 -16.67 -2.05 -6.16
C LEU A 260 -16.38 -1.43 -4.78
N LEU A 261 -15.65 -0.30 -4.74
CA LEU A 261 -15.41 0.43 -3.49
C LEU A 261 -16.67 1.10 -2.95
N LEU A 262 -17.48 1.71 -3.82
CA LEU A 262 -18.75 2.33 -3.46
C LEU A 262 -19.76 1.31 -2.91
N GLN A 263 -19.75 0.07 -3.41
CA GLN A 263 -20.57 -1.01 -2.86
C GLN A 263 -20.23 -1.27 -1.38
N ARG A 264 -18.94 -1.17 -1.00
CA ARG A 264 -18.48 -1.34 0.39
C ARG A 264 -18.90 -0.19 1.32
N PHE A 265 -19.23 0.98 0.78
CA PHE A 265 -19.74 2.11 1.57
C PHE A 265 -21.19 1.89 2.04
N ASN A 266 -21.89 0.90 1.47
CA ASN A 266 -23.25 0.49 1.87
C ASN A 266 -24.26 1.65 1.93
N MET A 267 -24.20 2.56 0.95
CA MET A 267 -25.09 3.71 0.86
C MET A 267 -26.49 3.28 0.37
N PRO A 268 -27.57 3.92 0.84
CA PRO A 268 -28.89 3.77 0.24
C PRO A 268 -28.88 4.17 -1.25
N VAL A 269 -29.59 3.41 -2.09
CA VAL A 269 -29.64 3.62 -3.56
C VAL A 269 -29.98 5.06 -3.95
N ILE A 270 -30.95 5.68 -3.27
CA ILE A 270 -31.35 7.09 -3.53
C ILE A 270 -30.20 8.05 -3.25
N GLN A 271 -29.46 7.83 -2.16
CA GLN A 271 -28.31 8.66 -1.80
C GLN A 271 -27.17 8.46 -2.81
N ALA A 272 -26.92 7.20 -3.22
CA ALA A 272 -25.91 6.88 -4.22
C ALA A 272 -26.23 7.52 -5.59
N GLN A 273 -27.49 7.44 -6.04
CA GLN A 273 -27.96 8.10 -7.27
C GLN A 273 -27.75 9.62 -7.21
N TYR A 274 -28.09 10.26 -6.09
CA TYR A 274 -27.87 11.71 -5.93
C TYR A 274 -26.37 12.05 -6.01
N VAL A 275 -25.52 11.29 -5.32
CA VAL A 275 -24.07 11.49 -5.32
C VAL A 275 -23.47 11.33 -6.72
N VAL A 276 -23.83 10.25 -7.43
CA VAL A 276 -23.35 10.00 -8.80
C VAL A 276 -23.80 11.11 -9.75
N THR A 277 -25.07 11.51 -9.68
CA THR A 277 -25.61 12.62 -10.50
C THR A 277 -24.87 13.92 -10.22
N GLN A 278 -24.63 14.23 -8.94
CA GLN A 278 -23.92 15.44 -8.54
C GLN A 278 -22.44 15.41 -8.96
N ALA A 279 -21.77 14.26 -8.87
CA ALA A 279 -20.38 14.10 -9.31
C ALA A 279 -20.24 14.36 -10.81
N LEU A 280 -21.13 13.77 -11.61
CA LEU A 280 -21.12 13.91 -13.07
C LEU A 280 -21.49 15.33 -13.52
N ALA A 281 -22.42 15.99 -12.82
CA ALA A 281 -22.78 17.38 -13.08
C ALA A 281 -21.62 18.35 -12.75
N LYS A 282 -20.88 18.10 -11.65
CA LYS A 282 -19.71 18.89 -11.25
C LYS A 282 -18.49 18.62 -12.13
N SER A 283 -18.37 17.41 -12.67
CA SER A 283 -17.40 17.06 -13.70
C SER A 283 -17.73 17.67 -15.08
N GLY A 284 -18.80 18.48 -15.17
CA GLY A 284 -19.26 19.15 -16.37
C GLY A 284 -18.30 20.22 -16.87
N SER A 285 -17.31 19.81 -17.64
CA SER A 285 -16.81 20.60 -18.77
C SER A 285 -17.97 20.94 -19.70
N ASN A 286 -18.52 22.16 -19.63
CA ASN A 286 -19.47 22.70 -20.61
C ASN A 286 -18.73 23.70 -21.55
N PRO A 287 -19.28 24.08 -22.72
CA PRO A 287 -18.71 23.81 -24.03
C PRO A 287 -18.47 25.11 -24.80
N LEU A 288 -17.54 25.95 -24.35
CA LEU A 288 -17.34 27.30 -24.94
C LEU A 288 -15.87 27.66 -25.22
N SER A 289 -15.01 26.67 -25.48
CA SER A 289 -13.70 26.93 -26.10
C SER A 289 -13.65 26.33 -27.50
N LEU A 290 -13.47 27.19 -28.50
CA LEU A 290 -13.49 26.91 -29.94
C LEU A 290 -12.21 26.19 -30.42
N ASP A 291 -11.85 25.06 -29.80
CA ASP A 291 -10.65 24.29 -30.18
C ASP A 291 -11.04 22.91 -30.74
N PRO A 292 -10.64 22.53 -31.97
CA PRO A 292 -10.95 21.23 -32.57
C PRO A 292 -10.34 20.02 -31.82
N SER A 293 -9.42 20.24 -30.88
CA SER A 293 -8.94 19.19 -29.96
C SER A 293 -9.97 18.81 -28.88
N LEU A 294 -10.96 19.67 -28.62
CA LEU A 294 -12.01 19.44 -27.63
C LEU A 294 -13.08 18.45 -28.11
N ASP A 295 -13.32 18.34 -29.42
CA ASP A 295 -14.35 17.42 -29.96
C ASP A 295 -14.03 15.96 -29.58
N THR A 296 -12.76 15.54 -29.68
CA THR A 296 -12.32 14.21 -29.22
C THR A 296 -12.39 14.06 -27.69
N MET A 297 -12.17 15.14 -26.93
CA MET A 297 -12.30 15.12 -25.46
C MET A 297 -13.76 15.03 -25.01
N LEU A 298 -14.69 15.63 -25.77
CA LEU A 298 -16.13 15.61 -25.50
C LEU A 298 -16.71 14.21 -25.74
N ASP A 299 -16.35 13.57 -26.87
CA ASP A 299 -16.76 12.20 -27.18
C ASP A 299 -16.21 11.22 -26.11
N LEU A 300 -14.92 11.34 -25.78
CA LEU A 300 -14.29 10.50 -24.76
C LEU A 300 -14.89 10.70 -23.35
N SER A 301 -15.24 11.94 -23.00
CA SER A 301 -15.88 12.26 -21.72
C SER A 301 -17.28 11.66 -21.63
N ASN A 302 -18.07 11.72 -22.71
CA ASN A 302 -19.41 11.13 -22.75
C ASN A 302 -19.36 9.60 -22.70
N ASP A 303 -18.41 8.98 -23.40
CA ASP A 303 -18.18 7.54 -23.34
C ASP A 303 -17.82 7.07 -21.92
N ILE A 304 -16.88 7.76 -21.25
CA ILE A 304 -16.48 7.44 -19.87
C ILE A 304 -17.65 7.53 -18.89
N LYS A 305 -18.49 8.57 -19.02
CA LYS A 305 -19.66 8.74 -18.15
C LYS A 305 -20.67 7.61 -18.35
N GLN A 306 -20.90 7.22 -19.59
CA GLN A 306 -21.82 6.14 -19.92
C GLN A 306 -21.31 4.78 -19.40
N GLU A 307 -20.05 4.45 -19.67
CA GLU A 307 -19.38 3.24 -19.16
C GLU A 307 -19.43 3.16 -17.63
N PHE A 308 -19.13 4.26 -16.94
CA PHE A 308 -19.18 4.34 -15.48
C PHE A 308 -20.60 4.13 -14.92
N LEU A 309 -21.61 4.73 -15.54
CA LEU A 309 -23.01 4.55 -15.13
C LEU A 309 -23.46 3.09 -15.32
N PHE A 310 -23.06 2.44 -16.42
CA PHE A 310 -23.35 1.04 -16.64
C PHE A 310 -22.70 0.13 -15.60
N ALA A 311 -21.44 0.36 -15.25
CA ALA A 311 -20.79 -0.38 -14.18
C ALA A 311 -21.48 -0.15 -12.82
N CYS A 312 -21.90 1.07 -12.52
CA CYS A 312 -22.64 1.37 -11.30
C CYS A 312 -24.00 0.64 -11.23
N ALA A 313 -24.72 0.58 -12.36
CA ALA A 313 -25.98 -0.15 -12.44
C ALA A 313 -25.77 -1.67 -12.32
N LEU A 314 -24.73 -2.21 -12.96
CA LEU A 314 -24.37 -3.63 -12.87
C LEU A 314 -24.09 -4.08 -11.44
N HIS A 315 -23.44 -3.23 -10.64
CA HIS A 315 -23.15 -3.48 -9.23
C HIS A 315 -24.29 -3.07 -8.27
N GLN A 316 -25.46 -2.71 -8.80
CA GLN A 316 -26.68 -2.33 -8.06
C GLN A 316 -26.50 -1.08 -7.16
N ILE A 317 -25.59 -0.17 -7.53
CA ILE A 317 -25.40 1.11 -6.84
C ILE A 317 -26.50 2.09 -7.25
N ILE A 318 -26.90 2.04 -8.53
CA ILE A 318 -28.00 2.81 -9.11
C ILE A 318 -29.00 1.87 -9.79
N GLU A 319 -30.25 2.28 -9.90
CA GLU A 319 -31.24 1.59 -10.73
C GLU A 319 -30.94 1.77 -12.23
N GLU A 320 -31.16 0.73 -13.03
CA GLU A 320 -30.97 0.75 -14.49
C GLU A 320 -31.81 1.85 -15.17
N SER A 321 -33.03 2.07 -14.68
CA SER A 321 -33.95 3.13 -15.12
C SER A 321 -33.38 4.55 -14.95
N SER A 322 -32.46 4.72 -14.01
CA SER A 322 -31.88 6.03 -13.70
C SER A 322 -30.74 6.41 -14.64
N VAL A 323 -30.18 5.46 -15.40
CA VAL A 323 -29.06 5.73 -16.31
C VAL A 323 -29.46 6.72 -17.41
N GLU A 324 -30.61 6.49 -18.07
CA GLU A 324 -31.14 7.40 -19.11
C GLU A 324 -31.46 8.79 -18.53
N VAL A 325 -31.99 8.84 -17.30
CA VAL A 325 -32.35 10.10 -16.63
C VAL A 325 -31.11 10.92 -16.27
N ILE A 326 -30.04 10.26 -15.81
CA ILE A 326 -28.79 10.92 -15.40
C ILE A 326 -27.98 11.36 -16.62
N LEU A 327 -27.97 10.56 -17.70
CA LEU A 327 -27.26 10.89 -18.93
C LEU A 327 -27.99 11.99 -19.72
N GLY A 328 -29.31 12.04 -19.65
CA GLY A 328 -30.15 13.00 -20.39
C GLY A 328 -30.30 12.69 -21.88
N ASP A 329 -29.75 11.56 -22.34
CA ASP A 329 -29.80 11.05 -23.72
C ASP A 329 -29.91 9.52 -23.73
N VAL A 330 -30.30 8.94 -24.88
CA VAL A 330 -30.35 7.48 -25.06
C VAL A 330 -28.91 6.96 -25.16
N PRO A 331 -28.50 5.98 -24.34
CA PRO A 331 -27.14 5.48 -24.36
C PRO A 331 -26.79 4.85 -25.73
N LEU A 332 -25.57 5.13 -26.19
CA LEU A 332 -25.06 4.66 -27.49
C LEU A 332 -24.59 3.19 -27.44
N GLN A 333 -24.27 2.68 -26.25
CA GLN A 333 -23.80 1.30 -26.03
C GLN A 333 -24.79 0.56 -25.13
N THR A 334 -24.79 -0.77 -25.21
CA THR A 334 -25.62 -1.62 -24.34
C THR A 334 -24.85 -2.07 -23.11
N MET A 335 -25.47 -1.99 -21.94
CA MET A 335 -24.94 -2.55 -20.69
C MET A 335 -24.58 -4.05 -20.83
N ALA A 336 -23.60 -4.49 -20.05
CA ALA A 336 -23.29 -5.90 -19.89
C ALA A 336 -24.51 -6.70 -19.42
N LYS A 337 -24.70 -7.89 -20.01
CA LYS A 337 -25.90 -8.72 -19.77
C LYS A 337 -25.91 -9.40 -18.40
N ARG A 338 -24.74 -9.58 -17.77
CA ARG A 338 -24.58 -10.33 -16.53
C ARG A 338 -23.41 -9.79 -15.70
N ARG A 339 -23.61 -9.70 -14.38
CA ARG A 339 -22.55 -9.49 -13.40
C ARG A 339 -21.82 -10.80 -13.15
N TYR A 340 -20.50 -10.80 -13.29
CA TYR A 340 -19.68 -11.96 -13.00
C TYR A 340 -19.30 -12.06 -11.53
N THR A 341 -19.14 -13.30 -11.07
CA THR A 341 -18.58 -13.62 -9.76
C THR A 341 -17.36 -14.52 -9.94
N GLN A 342 -16.35 -14.33 -9.09
CA GLN A 342 -15.09 -15.06 -9.19
C GLN A 342 -15.30 -16.58 -9.17
N GLY A 343 -16.09 -17.08 -8.22
CA GLY A 343 -16.31 -18.53 -8.05
C GLY A 343 -16.98 -19.20 -9.26
N GLU A 344 -17.95 -18.53 -9.88
CA GLU A 344 -18.60 -19.04 -11.10
C GLU A 344 -17.63 -19.07 -12.28
N LEU A 345 -16.84 -18.01 -12.47
CA LEU A 345 -15.84 -17.94 -13.54
C LEU A 345 -14.74 -18.99 -13.38
N VAL A 346 -14.26 -19.23 -12.16
CA VAL A 346 -13.26 -20.29 -11.90
C VAL A 346 -13.83 -21.66 -12.27
N ALA A 347 -15.09 -21.96 -11.90
CA ALA A 347 -15.74 -23.22 -12.27
C ALA A 347 -15.92 -23.37 -13.79
N GLU A 348 -16.25 -22.28 -14.49
CA GLU A 348 -16.34 -22.25 -15.95
C GLU A 348 -14.96 -22.50 -16.60
N CYS A 349 -13.89 -21.86 -16.12
CA CYS A 349 -12.53 -22.05 -16.61
C CYS A 349 -11.98 -23.47 -16.38
N MET A 350 -12.34 -24.09 -15.26
CA MET A 350 -11.94 -25.48 -14.99
C MET A 350 -12.69 -26.48 -15.89
N SER A 351 -13.84 -26.09 -16.45
CA SER A 351 -14.64 -26.91 -17.36
C SER A 351 -14.28 -26.69 -18.84
N ASP A 352 -13.85 -25.48 -19.20
CA ASP A 352 -13.48 -25.06 -20.56
C ASP A 352 -12.12 -24.36 -20.57
N GLY A 353 -11.10 -25.04 -21.12
CA GLY A 353 -9.73 -24.54 -21.19
C GLY A 353 -9.57 -23.26 -22.01
N ASP A 354 -10.43 -23.03 -23.01
CA ASP A 354 -10.37 -21.84 -23.87
C ASP A 354 -11.09 -20.62 -23.24
N ARG A 355 -11.84 -20.82 -22.16
CA ARG A 355 -12.55 -19.74 -21.47
C ARG A 355 -11.57 -18.73 -20.87
N VAL A 356 -10.42 -19.19 -20.36
CA VAL A 356 -9.40 -18.33 -19.74
C VAL A 356 -8.85 -17.31 -20.75
N GLU A 357 -8.60 -17.73 -22.00
CA GLU A 357 -8.11 -16.82 -23.05
C GLU A 357 -9.11 -15.73 -23.42
N ARG A 358 -10.40 -16.10 -23.46
CA ARG A 358 -11.50 -15.16 -23.71
C ARG A 358 -11.60 -14.16 -22.56
N LEU A 359 -11.52 -14.64 -21.32
CA LEU A 359 -11.52 -13.79 -20.13
C LEU A 359 -10.36 -12.78 -20.15
N ILE A 360 -9.15 -13.18 -20.55
CA ILE A 360 -8.01 -12.25 -20.69
C ILE A 360 -8.32 -11.09 -21.66
N SER A 361 -9.08 -11.38 -22.73
CA SER A 361 -9.51 -10.34 -23.67
C SER A 361 -10.59 -9.45 -23.06
N GLU A 362 -11.53 -10.04 -22.32
CA GLU A 362 -12.63 -9.35 -21.61
C GLU A 362 -12.12 -8.45 -20.45
N ILE A 363 -10.92 -8.68 -19.88
CA ILE A 363 -10.37 -7.83 -18.78
C ILE A 363 -10.27 -6.36 -19.20
N GLU A 364 -9.95 -6.09 -20.46
CA GLU A 364 -9.81 -4.73 -21.01
C GLU A 364 -11.15 -4.07 -21.35
N GLU A 365 -12.27 -4.78 -21.18
CA GLU A 365 -13.60 -4.22 -21.35
C GLU A 365 -13.97 -3.32 -20.15
N LEU A 366 -14.61 -2.18 -20.44
CA LEU A 366 -15.03 -1.18 -19.45
C LEU A 366 -16.48 -1.41 -19.02
N ASP A 367 -16.78 -2.65 -18.61
CA ASP A 367 -18.13 -3.13 -18.37
C ASP A 367 -18.49 -3.30 -16.88
N GLY A 368 -17.51 -3.13 -15.99
CA GLY A 368 -17.64 -3.32 -14.54
C GLY A 368 -17.24 -4.71 -14.04
N ASN A 369 -16.95 -5.69 -14.90
CA ASN A 369 -16.67 -7.07 -14.51
C ASN A 369 -15.18 -7.39 -14.31
N SER A 370 -14.26 -6.50 -14.73
CA SER A 370 -12.81 -6.80 -14.73
C SER A 370 -12.28 -7.31 -13.39
N GLY A 371 -12.78 -6.82 -12.25
CA GLY A 371 -12.33 -7.29 -10.93
C GLY A 371 -12.60 -8.77 -10.67
N ALA A 372 -13.79 -9.26 -11.05
CA ALA A 372 -14.14 -10.69 -10.91
C ALA A 372 -13.33 -11.55 -11.89
N ILE A 373 -13.09 -11.04 -13.09
CA ILE A 373 -12.31 -11.73 -14.13
C ILE A 373 -10.85 -11.86 -13.70
N VAL A 374 -10.23 -10.77 -13.23
CA VAL A 374 -8.84 -10.78 -12.73
C VAL A 374 -8.70 -11.76 -11.57
N GLY A 375 -9.63 -11.72 -10.60
CA GLY A 375 -9.64 -12.69 -9.50
C GLY A 375 -9.74 -14.14 -9.95
N ALA A 376 -10.52 -14.41 -11.01
CA ALA A 376 -10.63 -15.76 -11.58
C ALA A 376 -9.36 -16.19 -12.33
N VAL A 377 -8.78 -15.30 -13.14
CA VAL A 377 -7.53 -15.59 -13.88
C VAL A 377 -6.36 -15.85 -12.94
N VAL A 378 -6.22 -15.05 -11.88
CA VAL A 378 -5.15 -15.25 -10.87
C VAL A 378 -5.36 -16.55 -10.09
N GLU A 379 -6.60 -16.89 -9.75
CA GLU A 379 -6.89 -18.16 -9.06
C GLU A 379 -6.65 -19.37 -9.95
N VAL A 380 -7.08 -19.32 -11.22
CA VAL A 380 -6.80 -20.39 -12.19
C VAL A 380 -5.30 -20.55 -12.43
N LEU A 381 -4.54 -19.45 -12.52
CA LEU A 381 -3.08 -19.48 -12.60
C LEU A 381 -2.49 -20.21 -11.38
N ARG A 382 -2.96 -19.90 -10.17
CA ARG A 382 -2.52 -20.54 -8.93
C ARG A 382 -2.82 -22.05 -8.95
N ILE A 383 -4.03 -22.44 -9.31
CA ILE A 383 -4.44 -23.85 -9.44
C ILE A 383 -3.56 -24.58 -10.47
N MET A 384 -3.29 -23.97 -11.64
CA MET A 384 -2.42 -24.54 -12.67
C MET A 384 -0.97 -24.69 -12.19
N CYS A 385 -0.47 -23.77 -11.36
CA CYS A 385 0.85 -23.88 -10.72
C CYS A 385 0.91 -25.03 -9.72
N GLU A 386 -0.11 -25.17 -8.86
CA GLU A 386 -0.22 -26.25 -7.88
C GLU A 386 -0.31 -27.63 -8.53
N GLN A 387 -1.11 -27.73 -9.60
CA GLN A 387 -1.26 -28.96 -10.39
C GLN A 387 -0.10 -29.22 -11.35
N ARG A 388 0.84 -28.27 -11.50
CA ARG A 388 1.94 -28.30 -12.48
C ARG A 388 1.46 -28.54 -13.92
N ALA A 389 0.35 -27.92 -14.30
CA ALA A 389 -0.20 -27.98 -15.66
C ALA A 389 0.59 -27.07 -16.62
N THR A 390 1.82 -27.45 -16.95
CA THR A 390 2.80 -26.60 -17.66
C THR A 390 2.32 -26.11 -19.04
N MET A 391 1.62 -26.94 -19.80
CA MET A 391 1.01 -26.53 -21.08
C MET A 391 -0.09 -25.47 -20.92
N GLY A 392 -0.95 -25.59 -19.89
CA GLY A 392 -1.97 -24.58 -19.59
C GLY A 392 -1.35 -23.26 -19.15
N LEU A 393 -0.30 -23.34 -18.32
CA LEU A 393 0.49 -22.18 -17.89
C LEU A 393 1.16 -21.49 -19.08
N TYR A 394 1.77 -22.25 -19.99
CA TYR A 394 2.39 -21.70 -21.20
C TYR A 394 1.38 -20.87 -22.02
N THR A 395 0.21 -21.42 -22.30
CA THR A 395 -0.83 -20.75 -23.09
C THR A 395 -1.31 -19.47 -22.41
N LEU A 396 -1.57 -19.53 -21.09
CA LEU A 396 -1.92 -18.37 -20.28
C LEU A 396 -0.82 -17.29 -20.31
N CYS A 397 0.43 -17.68 -20.05
CA CYS A 397 1.57 -16.77 -20.03
C CYS A 397 1.79 -16.10 -21.39
N LYS A 398 1.70 -16.86 -22.47
CA LYS A 398 1.84 -16.35 -23.85
C LYS A 398 0.81 -15.26 -24.16
N ASN A 399 -0.44 -15.45 -23.75
CA ASN A 399 -1.51 -14.47 -23.96
C ASN A 399 -1.29 -13.19 -23.13
N LEU A 400 -0.82 -13.33 -21.88
CA LEU A 400 -0.55 -12.19 -21.00
C LEU A 400 0.67 -11.37 -21.46
N ILE A 401 1.77 -12.02 -21.82
CA ILE A 401 3.00 -11.36 -22.31
C ILE A 401 2.69 -10.44 -23.51
N SER A 402 1.80 -10.89 -24.38
CA SER A 402 1.40 -10.15 -25.59
C SER A 402 0.49 -8.94 -25.30
N ARG A 403 0.03 -8.75 -24.05
CA ARG A 403 -0.97 -7.75 -23.66
C ARG A 403 -0.51 -6.95 -22.42
N PRO A 404 0.42 -5.99 -22.58
CA PRO A 404 0.97 -5.21 -21.47
C PRO A 404 -0.09 -4.41 -20.69
N LYS A 405 -1.15 -3.91 -21.34
CA LYS A 405 -2.25 -3.20 -20.67
C LYS A 405 -2.99 -4.12 -19.70
N THR A 406 -3.30 -5.35 -20.12
CA THR A 406 -3.93 -6.36 -19.26
C THR A 406 -3.11 -6.63 -17.99
N ILE A 407 -1.78 -6.66 -18.08
CA ILE A 407 -0.91 -6.85 -16.91
C ILE A 407 -1.03 -5.69 -15.90
N ASP A 408 -1.13 -4.44 -16.38
CA ASP A 408 -1.37 -3.30 -15.48
C ASP A 408 -2.71 -3.45 -14.74
N LEU A 409 -3.73 -3.98 -15.42
CA LEU A 409 -5.05 -4.23 -14.84
C LEU A 409 -5.04 -5.38 -13.83
N LEU A 410 -4.23 -6.42 -14.04
CA LEU A 410 -4.03 -7.47 -13.03
C LEU A 410 -3.55 -6.88 -11.69
N LEU A 411 -2.58 -5.96 -11.75
CA LEU A 411 -2.02 -5.30 -10.58
C LEU A 411 -2.93 -4.25 -9.94
N LEU A 412 -4.05 -3.88 -10.58
CA LEU A 412 -5.07 -3.02 -9.97
C LEU A 412 -5.92 -3.77 -8.92
N TYR A 413 -5.95 -5.10 -9.00
CA TYR A 413 -6.76 -5.96 -8.12
C TYR A 413 -5.94 -6.95 -7.31
N SER A 414 -4.76 -7.35 -7.78
CA SER A 414 -3.92 -8.37 -7.14
C SER A 414 -2.53 -7.83 -6.85
N SER A 415 -1.92 -8.30 -5.76
CA SER A 415 -0.53 -7.95 -5.45
C SER A 415 0.44 -8.64 -6.44
N PRO A 416 1.64 -8.07 -6.70
CA PRO A 416 2.63 -8.75 -7.51
C PRO A 416 3.03 -10.13 -6.95
N ALA A 417 3.15 -10.24 -5.63
CA ALA A 417 3.54 -11.49 -4.96
C ALA A 417 2.53 -12.62 -5.22
N THR A 418 1.23 -12.34 -5.17
CA THR A 418 0.18 -13.35 -5.41
C THR A 418 0.23 -13.97 -6.81
N ILE A 419 0.85 -13.28 -7.78
CA ILE A 419 1.00 -13.77 -9.15
C ILE A 419 2.40 -14.40 -9.35
N LEU A 420 3.45 -13.72 -8.88
CA LEU A 420 4.84 -14.09 -9.18
C LEU A 420 5.35 -15.26 -8.34
N GLU A 421 4.95 -15.34 -7.07
CA GLU A 421 5.40 -16.38 -6.15
C GLU A 421 5.12 -17.80 -6.67
N PRO A 422 3.88 -18.17 -7.04
CA PRO A 422 3.59 -19.52 -7.53
C PRO A 422 4.37 -19.84 -8.82
N LEU A 423 4.54 -18.87 -9.72
CA LEU A 423 5.32 -19.07 -10.95
C LEU A 423 6.81 -19.29 -10.65
N CYS A 424 7.38 -18.54 -9.71
CA CYS A 424 8.76 -18.72 -9.28
C CYS A 424 8.98 -20.11 -8.67
N ILE A 425 8.05 -20.58 -7.83
CA ILE A 425 8.12 -21.92 -7.21
C ILE A 425 8.07 -23.03 -8.26
N VAL A 426 7.26 -22.87 -9.31
CA VAL A 426 7.17 -23.82 -10.44
C VAL A 426 8.50 -23.89 -11.19
N LEU A 427 9.12 -22.75 -11.51
CA LEU A 427 10.42 -22.73 -12.20
C LEU A 427 11.57 -23.27 -11.32
N GLU A 428 11.55 -22.99 -10.02
CA GLU A 428 12.52 -23.52 -9.06
C GLU A 428 12.46 -25.06 -9.02
N ASN A 429 11.25 -25.61 -8.94
CA ASN A 429 11.01 -27.04 -8.80
C ASN A 429 10.64 -27.73 -10.13
N TRP A 430 11.12 -27.18 -11.25
CA TRP A 430 10.80 -27.69 -12.58
C TRP A 430 11.25 -29.15 -12.72
N ARG A 431 10.30 -30.01 -13.11
CA ARG A 431 10.53 -31.43 -13.38
C ARG A 431 9.70 -31.78 -14.61
N TYR A 432 10.31 -32.48 -15.56
CA TYR A 432 9.64 -33.09 -16.70
C TYR A 432 9.73 -34.61 -16.56
N ASP A 433 8.79 -35.35 -17.16
CA ASP A 433 8.84 -36.81 -17.14
C ASP A 433 9.94 -37.30 -18.08
N ASP A 434 10.81 -38.20 -17.58
CA ASP A 434 11.93 -38.78 -18.33
C ASP A 434 11.46 -39.60 -19.57
N ASP A 435 10.17 -39.95 -19.64
CA ASP A 435 9.52 -40.68 -20.74
C ASP A 435 9.00 -39.76 -21.87
N GLN A 436 9.20 -38.43 -21.80
CA GLN A 436 8.83 -37.52 -22.89
C GLN A 436 9.77 -37.71 -24.09
N GLY A 437 9.18 -37.97 -25.26
CA GLY A 437 9.93 -38.22 -26.50
C GLY A 437 10.47 -36.98 -27.20
N GLU A 438 9.96 -35.78 -26.87
CA GLU A 438 10.35 -34.49 -27.46
C GLU A 438 10.69 -33.49 -26.33
N TYR A 439 11.85 -32.84 -26.41
CA TYR A 439 12.33 -31.92 -25.37
C TYR A 439 12.07 -30.44 -25.70
N GLU A 440 11.81 -30.12 -26.97
CA GLU A 440 11.48 -28.75 -27.42
C GLU A 440 10.31 -28.10 -26.63
N PRO A 441 9.17 -28.79 -26.36
CA PRO A 441 8.07 -28.23 -25.59
C PRO A 441 8.48 -27.81 -24.16
N VAL A 442 9.39 -28.56 -23.52
CA VAL A 442 9.86 -28.28 -22.16
C VAL A 442 10.53 -26.91 -22.08
N TYR A 443 11.40 -26.60 -23.03
CA TYR A 443 12.10 -25.31 -23.11
C TYR A 443 11.15 -24.16 -23.44
N LYS A 444 10.20 -24.43 -24.34
CA LYS A 444 9.15 -23.48 -24.71
C LYS A 444 8.26 -23.12 -23.53
N GLU A 445 7.72 -24.10 -22.82
CA GLU A 445 6.86 -23.87 -21.66
C GLU A 445 7.58 -23.13 -20.56
N PHE A 446 8.80 -23.58 -20.21
CA PHE A 446 9.65 -22.92 -19.23
C PHE A 446 9.96 -21.47 -19.62
N GLY A 447 10.37 -21.24 -20.87
CA GLY A 447 10.78 -19.93 -21.37
C GLY A 447 9.66 -18.90 -21.33
N TYR A 448 8.42 -19.27 -21.70
CA TYR A 448 7.29 -18.35 -21.64
C TYR A 448 6.85 -18.05 -20.20
N ILE A 449 6.92 -19.01 -19.27
CA ILE A 449 6.65 -18.74 -17.85
C ILE A 449 7.70 -17.75 -17.30
N LEU A 450 8.99 -18.00 -17.58
CA LEU A 450 10.07 -17.08 -17.20
C LEU A 450 9.85 -15.69 -17.83
N LEU A 451 9.47 -15.63 -19.10
CA LEU A 451 9.26 -14.35 -19.79
C LEU A 451 8.09 -13.56 -19.19
N LEU A 452 7.01 -14.20 -18.73
CA LEU A 452 5.93 -13.49 -18.01
C LEU A 452 6.45 -12.88 -16.70
N ILE A 453 7.24 -13.63 -15.94
CA ILE A 453 7.85 -13.14 -14.69
C ILE A 453 8.72 -11.91 -15.00
N LEU A 454 9.60 -11.99 -16.00
CA LEU A 454 10.46 -10.87 -16.40
C LEU A 454 9.65 -9.68 -16.93
N THR A 455 8.57 -9.96 -17.67
CA THR A 455 7.64 -8.93 -18.18
C THR A 455 7.05 -8.14 -17.02
N ILE A 456 6.45 -8.82 -16.02
CA ILE A 456 5.86 -8.15 -14.85
C ILE A 456 6.93 -7.44 -14.02
N TYR A 457 8.08 -8.08 -13.80
CA TYR A 457 9.19 -7.55 -13.00
C TYR A 457 9.73 -6.23 -13.58
N TYR A 458 10.14 -6.24 -14.85
CA TYR A 458 10.72 -5.06 -15.49
C TYR A 458 9.66 -4.01 -15.81
N ARG A 459 8.44 -4.39 -16.24
CA ARG A 459 7.36 -3.45 -16.55
C ARG A 459 7.04 -2.57 -15.37
N HIS A 460 6.93 -3.15 -14.18
CA HIS A 460 6.49 -2.47 -12.96
C HIS A 460 7.62 -2.06 -12.04
N ASP A 461 8.87 -2.16 -12.49
CA ASP A 461 10.05 -1.78 -11.70
C ASP A 461 10.03 -2.44 -10.30
N LEU A 462 9.80 -3.75 -10.29
CA LEU A 462 9.69 -4.53 -9.05
C LEU A 462 11.07 -4.78 -8.43
N CYS A 463 11.10 -5.00 -7.11
CA CYS A 463 12.28 -5.46 -6.41
C CYS A 463 12.13 -6.94 -5.99
N PHE A 464 13.23 -7.58 -5.56
CA PHE A 464 13.21 -8.98 -5.16
C PHE A 464 12.18 -9.29 -4.06
N SER A 465 11.91 -8.35 -3.15
CA SER A 465 10.90 -8.53 -2.09
C SER A 465 9.47 -8.65 -2.62
N ASN A 466 9.22 -8.24 -3.88
CA ASN A 466 7.91 -8.34 -4.52
C ASN A 466 7.66 -9.70 -5.19
N LEU A 467 8.68 -10.57 -5.28
CA LEU A 467 8.55 -11.89 -5.89
C LEU A 467 7.78 -12.89 -5.01
N GLY A 468 7.72 -12.65 -3.70
CA GLY A 468 7.02 -13.48 -2.73
C GLY A 468 7.83 -13.72 -1.47
N PRO A 469 7.18 -13.92 -0.31
CA PRO A 469 7.86 -14.19 0.96
C PRO A 469 8.63 -15.52 0.97
N SER A 470 8.21 -16.53 0.19
CA SER A 470 8.92 -17.81 0.11
C SER A 470 10.17 -17.79 -0.80
N ILE A 471 10.34 -16.75 -1.62
CA ILE A 471 11.40 -16.68 -2.61
C ILE A 471 12.65 -16.04 -2.00
N THR A 472 13.74 -16.81 -1.95
CA THR A 472 15.02 -16.36 -1.41
C THR A 472 15.90 -15.74 -2.49
N SER A 473 16.88 -14.91 -2.12
CA SER A 473 17.85 -14.33 -3.06
C SER A 473 18.72 -15.39 -3.78
N THR A 474 18.76 -16.62 -3.27
CA THR A 474 19.46 -17.76 -3.85
C THR A 474 18.62 -18.61 -4.80
N SER A 475 17.30 -18.38 -4.85
CA SER A 475 16.40 -19.06 -5.79
C SER A 475 16.74 -18.71 -7.25
N PHE A 476 16.38 -19.59 -8.17
CA PHE A 476 16.72 -19.49 -9.60
C PHE A 476 16.33 -18.15 -10.21
N VAL A 477 15.08 -17.70 -10.04
CA VAL A 477 14.59 -16.46 -10.68
C VAL A 477 15.34 -15.21 -10.19
N PRO A 478 15.48 -14.94 -8.88
CA PRO A 478 16.32 -13.84 -8.38
C PRO A 478 17.76 -13.89 -8.87
N MET A 479 18.36 -15.09 -8.87
CA MET A 479 19.73 -15.30 -9.36
C MET A 479 19.83 -14.99 -10.86
N PHE A 480 18.87 -15.45 -11.65
CA PHE A 480 18.77 -15.14 -13.08
C PHE A 480 18.67 -13.63 -13.29
N ILE A 481 17.73 -12.93 -12.62
CA ILE A 481 17.61 -11.46 -12.75
C ILE A 481 18.92 -10.74 -12.39
N LYS A 482 19.64 -11.22 -11.37
CA LYS A 482 20.91 -10.62 -10.92
C LYS A 482 22.09 -10.91 -11.87
N GLN A 483 22.08 -12.05 -12.57
CA GLN A 483 23.24 -12.60 -13.26
C GLN A 483 23.01 -12.91 -14.76
N CYS A 484 21.82 -12.64 -15.31
CA CYS A 484 21.48 -12.98 -16.71
C CYS A 484 22.34 -12.27 -17.76
N TRP A 485 23.17 -11.31 -17.35
CA TRP A 485 24.10 -10.57 -18.19
C TRP A 485 25.57 -10.92 -17.92
N LYS A 486 25.87 -11.83 -16.97
CA LYS A 486 27.24 -12.20 -16.62
C LYS A 486 27.61 -13.51 -17.31
N ASP A 487 28.66 -13.49 -18.13
CA ASP A 487 29.29 -14.70 -18.64
C ASP A 487 30.29 -15.30 -17.63
N ILE A 488 30.64 -16.56 -17.86
CA ILE A 488 31.61 -17.28 -17.06
C ILE A 488 32.99 -17.09 -17.69
N SER A 489 33.96 -16.66 -16.87
CA SER A 489 35.32 -16.39 -17.32
C SER A 489 35.96 -17.61 -17.99
N VAL A 490 36.85 -17.36 -18.96
CA VAL A 490 37.56 -18.42 -19.68
C VAL A 490 38.41 -19.29 -18.74
N GLU A 491 38.92 -18.71 -17.65
CA GLU A 491 39.71 -19.40 -16.64
C GLU A 491 38.86 -20.38 -15.81
N ASP A 492 37.58 -20.06 -15.63
CA ASP A 492 36.63 -20.86 -14.88
C ASP A 492 35.86 -21.87 -15.74
N LEU A 493 35.79 -21.68 -17.07
CA LEU A 493 35.19 -22.64 -18.01
C LEU A 493 35.72 -24.07 -17.83
N GLY A 494 37.04 -24.23 -17.67
CA GLY A 494 37.67 -25.55 -17.48
C GLY A 494 37.33 -26.19 -16.14
N ARG A 495 36.88 -25.41 -15.16
CA ARG A 495 36.44 -25.88 -13.83
C ARG A 495 34.96 -26.28 -13.80
N MET A 496 34.23 -26.08 -14.90
CA MET A 496 32.80 -26.31 -14.99
C MET A 496 32.40 -27.79 -15.19
N GLY A 497 33.35 -28.70 -15.43
CA GLY A 497 33.09 -30.13 -15.58
C GLY A 497 32.06 -30.42 -16.68
N ASP A 498 30.96 -31.10 -16.33
CA ASP A 498 29.90 -31.48 -17.27
C ASP A 498 29.24 -30.29 -17.97
N ARG A 499 29.17 -29.12 -17.31
CA ARG A 499 28.62 -27.90 -17.93
C ARG A 499 29.49 -27.36 -19.06
N HIS A 500 30.80 -27.64 -19.04
CA HIS A 500 31.68 -27.30 -20.18
C HIS A 500 31.37 -28.19 -21.39
N ALA A 501 31.09 -29.47 -21.16
CA ALA A 501 30.69 -30.39 -22.22
C ALA A 501 29.32 -30.01 -22.81
N GLN A 502 28.35 -29.64 -21.96
CA GLN A 502 27.05 -29.10 -22.38
C GLN A 502 27.22 -27.86 -23.25
N LEU A 503 28.01 -26.87 -22.79
CA LEU A 503 28.29 -25.64 -23.55
C LEU A 503 28.88 -25.96 -24.94
N GLY A 504 29.85 -26.88 -25.01
CA GLY A 504 30.42 -27.32 -26.28
C GLY A 504 29.38 -28.01 -27.18
N GLY A 505 28.48 -28.80 -26.62
CA GLY A 505 27.37 -29.41 -27.35
C GLY A 505 26.43 -28.37 -27.97
N TRP A 506 26.02 -27.36 -27.20
CA TRP A 506 25.18 -26.26 -27.69
C TRP A 506 25.84 -25.45 -28.81
N ILE A 507 27.14 -25.14 -28.69
CA ILE A 507 27.88 -24.40 -29.74
C ILE A 507 27.92 -25.20 -31.04
N LYS A 508 28.20 -26.51 -30.98
CA LYS A 508 28.21 -27.37 -32.16
C LYS A 508 26.84 -27.46 -32.82
N ALA A 509 25.80 -27.63 -32.01
CA ALA A 509 24.43 -27.70 -32.49
C ALA A 509 24.00 -26.39 -33.19
N LEU A 510 24.41 -25.22 -32.65
CA LEU A 510 24.08 -23.91 -33.19
C LEU A 510 24.85 -23.57 -34.48
N TYR A 511 26.14 -23.93 -34.58
CA TYR A 511 27.03 -23.39 -35.62
C TYR A 511 27.73 -24.44 -36.51
N GLU A 512 27.80 -25.72 -36.13
CA GLU A 512 28.48 -26.78 -36.90
C GLU A 512 27.54 -27.63 -37.78
N GLY A 513 26.27 -27.24 -37.91
CA GLY A 513 25.33 -27.82 -38.89
C GLY A 513 24.67 -29.14 -38.49
N GLU A 514 24.82 -29.58 -37.25
CA GLU A 514 24.07 -30.73 -36.70
C GLU A 514 22.60 -30.38 -36.39
N GLY A 515 22.29 -29.09 -36.28
CA GLY A 515 20.96 -28.59 -35.93
C GLY A 515 20.64 -28.77 -34.44
N MET A 516 19.56 -28.13 -33.97
CA MET A 516 19.05 -28.33 -32.62
C MET A 516 18.39 -29.72 -32.51
N THR A 517 19.12 -30.70 -31.97
CA THR A 517 18.59 -32.05 -31.71
C THR A 517 18.01 -32.15 -30.30
N ASP A 518 17.04 -33.05 -30.11
CA ASP A 518 16.48 -33.36 -28.78
C ASP A 518 17.57 -33.84 -27.81
N GLU A 519 18.63 -34.50 -28.29
CA GLU A 519 19.76 -34.95 -27.46
C GLU A 519 20.50 -33.78 -26.80
N VAL A 520 20.66 -32.65 -27.51
CA VAL A 520 21.30 -31.44 -26.97
C VAL A 520 20.39 -30.82 -25.91
N MET A 521 19.08 -30.74 -26.17
CA MET A 521 18.10 -30.21 -25.20
C MET A 521 17.96 -31.11 -23.97
N GLN A 522 18.06 -32.43 -24.12
CA GLN A 522 18.06 -33.40 -23.02
C GLN A 522 19.34 -33.31 -22.16
N SER A 523 20.46 -32.86 -22.75
CA SER A 523 21.76 -32.85 -22.08
C SER A 523 21.86 -31.87 -20.90
N CYS A 524 21.00 -30.86 -20.84
CA CYS A 524 20.95 -29.88 -19.76
C CYS A 524 19.52 -29.54 -19.35
N ARG A 525 19.31 -29.09 -18.12
CA ARG A 525 18.00 -28.59 -17.69
C ARG A 525 17.78 -27.16 -18.22
N PRO A 526 16.53 -26.70 -18.41
CA PRO A 526 16.27 -25.32 -18.80
C PRO A 526 16.96 -24.30 -17.87
N GLN A 527 16.94 -24.49 -16.54
CA GLN A 527 17.63 -23.57 -15.62
C GLN A 527 19.13 -23.46 -15.90
N GLU A 528 19.79 -24.59 -16.19
CA GLU A 528 21.21 -24.64 -16.51
C GLU A 528 21.47 -23.98 -17.86
N TYR A 529 20.66 -24.28 -18.88
CA TYR A 529 20.74 -23.64 -20.19
C TYR A 529 20.70 -22.11 -20.08
N TYR A 530 19.69 -21.54 -19.41
CA TYR A 530 19.56 -20.09 -19.24
C TYR A 530 20.76 -19.45 -18.52
N SER A 531 21.44 -20.20 -17.64
CA SER A 531 22.69 -19.74 -16.99
C SER A 531 23.91 -19.77 -17.92
N LEU A 532 23.90 -20.62 -18.96
CA LEU A 532 24.98 -20.75 -19.96
C LEU A 532 24.83 -19.74 -21.11
N VAL A 533 23.62 -19.25 -21.38
CA VAL A 533 23.31 -18.34 -22.50
C VAL A 533 24.26 -17.12 -22.61
N PRO A 534 24.57 -16.37 -21.53
CA PRO A 534 25.52 -15.26 -21.64
C PRO A 534 26.91 -15.72 -22.10
N THR A 535 27.34 -16.88 -21.64
CA THR A 535 28.64 -17.47 -22.01
C THR A 535 28.64 -18.01 -23.44
N LEU A 536 27.51 -18.57 -23.91
CA LEU A 536 27.32 -18.92 -25.32
C LEU A 536 27.50 -17.68 -26.20
N MET A 537 26.86 -16.57 -25.84
CA MET A 537 26.96 -15.33 -26.61
C MET A 537 28.38 -14.73 -26.56
N ALA A 538 29.06 -14.77 -25.41
CA ALA A 538 30.45 -14.34 -25.29
C ALA A 538 31.37 -15.10 -26.24
N GLN A 539 31.24 -16.43 -26.32
CA GLN A 539 32.02 -17.25 -27.25
C GLN A 539 31.64 -17.00 -28.72
N THR A 540 30.36 -16.74 -29.01
CA THR A 540 29.89 -16.36 -30.35
C THR A 540 30.51 -15.05 -30.82
N VAL A 541 30.51 -14.00 -29.99
CA VAL A 541 31.11 -12.71 -30.33
C VAL A 541 32.62 -12.85 -30.55
N GLU A 542 33.33 -13.53 -29.65
CA GLU A 542 34.77 -13.74 -29.77
C GLU A 542 35.13 -14.52 -31.03
N ALA A 543 34.37 -15.59 -31.36
CA ALA A 543 34.60 -16.38 -32.56
C ALA A 543 34.33 -15.58 -33.84
N PHE A 544 33.34 -14.69 -33.83
CA PHE A 544 33.06 -13.78 -34.95
C PHE A 544 34.12 -12.69 -35.09
N GLU A 545 34.60 -12.11 -34.00
CA GLU A 545 35.70 -11.11 -34.00
C GLU A 545 37.02 -11.72 -34.51
N ARG A 546 37.30 -12.98 -34.19
CA ARG A 546 38.46 -13.72 -34.71
C ARG A 546 38.30 -14.23 -36.14
N GLY A 547 37.13 -14.05 -36.75
CA GLY A 547 36.82 -14.55 -38.09
C GLY A 547 36.74 -16.08 -38.20
N VAL A 548 36.52 -16.78 -37.08
CA VAL A 548 36.24 -18.22 -37.05
C VAL A 548 34.82 -18.49 -37.55
N LEU A 549 33.88 -17.64 -37.17
CA LEU A 549 32.51 -17.63 -37.71
C LEU A 549 32.41 -16.60 -38.82
N ASP A 550 31.80 -16.99 -39.95
CA ASP A 550 31.40 -16.03 -40.97
C ASP A 550 30.00 -15.46 -40.66
N MET A 551 29.63 -14.36 -41.33
CA MET A 551 28.34 -13.69 -41.08
C MET A 551 27.13 -14.59 -41.41
N ARG A 552 27.30 -15.55 -42.33
CA ARG A 552 26.22 -16.43 -42.76
C ARG A 552 25.91 -17.47 -41.69
N VAL A 553 26.93 -18.19 -41.22
CA VAL A 553 26.82 -19.18 -40.15
C VAL A 553 26.39 -18.51 -38.85
N LEU A 554 26.89 -17.30 -38.57
CA LEU A 554 26.42 -16.50 -37.43
C LEU A 554 24.91 -16.25 -37.52
N LYS A 555 24.41 -15.78 -38.67
CA LYS A 555 22.98 -15.51 -38.84
C LYS A 555 22.14 -16.79 -38.72
N GLU A 556 22.55 -17.87 -39.37
CA GLU A 556 21.89 -19.18 -39.28
C GLU A 556 21.83 -19.67 -37.82
N GLY A 557 22.89 -19.44 -37.03
CA GLY A 557 22.91 -19.73 -35.60
C GLY A 557 22.01 -18.81 -34.76
N LEU A 558 21.94 -17.52 -35.09
CA LEU A 558 21.07 -16.55 -34.41
C LEU A 558 19.58 -16.82 -34.66
N ASP A 559 19.22 -17.34 -35.82
CA ASP A 559 17.85 -17.71 -36.17
C ASP A 559 17.29 -18.80 -35.22
N TYR A 560 18.13 -19.66 -34.62
CA TYR A 560 17.69 -20.63 -33.60
C TYR A 560 17.20 -19.98 -32.31
N PHE A 561 17.80 -18.86 -31.89
CA PHE A 561 17.35 -18.13 -30.71
C PHE A 561 15.97 -17.49 -30.93
N GLN A 562 15.52 -17.37 -32.18
CA GLN A 562 14.20 -16.83 -32.52
C GLN A 562 13.10 -17.89 -32.55
N LEU A 563 13.45 -19.16 -32.31
CA LEU A 563 12.48 -20.23 -32.18
C LEU A 563 11.66 -20.05 -30.88
N PRO A 564 10.37 -20.42 -30.86
CA PRO A 564 9.53 -20.29 -29.66
C PRO A 564 10.10 -20.98 -28.41
N SER A 565 10.91 -22.04 -28.58
CA SER A 565 11.56 -22.75 -27.48
C SER A 565 12.72 -21.98 -26.83
N LEU A 566 13.42 -21.14 -27.59
CA LEU A 566 14.62 -20.44 -27.14
C LEU A 566 14.46 -18.92 -27.06
N ILE A 567 13.37 -18.35 -27.60
CA ILE A 567 13.21 -16.89 -27.70
C ILE A 567 13.29 -16.14 -26.37
N ALA A 568 12.85 -16.73 -25.27
CA ALA A 568 12.98 -16.08 -23.97
C ALA A 568 14.45 -15.91 -23.52
N SER A 569 15.39 -16.67 -24.09
CA SER A 569 16.82 -16.50 -23.84
C SER A 569 17.40 -15.22 -24.46
N GLU A 570 16.72 -14.61 -25.44
CA GLU A 570 17.13 -13.33 -26.01
C GLU A 570 17.20 -12.21 -24.97
N VAL A 571 16.40 -12.27 -23.89
CA VAL A 571 16.50 -11.29 -22.80
C VAL A 571 17.92 -11.27 -22.21
N ALA A 572 18.48 -12.45 -21.92
CA ALA A 572 19.84 -12.59 -21.40
C ALA A 572 20.89 -12.17 -22.44
N ILE A 573 20.70 -12.58 -23.70
CA ILE A 573 21.59 -12.25 -24.82
C ILE A 573 21.68 -10.73 -25.01
N ILE A 574 20.54 -10.04 -25.06
CA ILE A 574 20.47 -8.60 -25.29
C ILE A 574 21.06 -7.84 -24.10
N PHE A 575 20.78 -8.25 -22.86
CA PHE A 575 21.40 -7.63 -21.68
C PHE A 575 22.92 -7.81 -21.68
N TRP A 576 23.42 -9.01 -21.98
CA TRP A 576 24.86 -9.26 -22.09
C TRP A 576 25.50 -8.44 -23.21
N LEU A 577 24.91 -8.39 -24.42
CA LEU A 577 25.40 -7.57 -25.53
C LEU A 577 25.44 -6.08 -25.18
N THR A 578 24.42 -5.60 -24.46
CA THR A 578 24.32 -4.21 -24.01
C THR A 578 25.47 -3.86 -23.07
N ASP A 579 25.75 -4.73 -22.09
CA ASP A 579 26.85 -4.56 -21.14
C ASP A 579 28.22 -4.69 -21.83
N TYR A 580 28.41 -5.67 -22.72
CA TYR A 580 29.63 -5.84 -23.50
C TYR A 580 29.95 -4.60 -24.36
N ILE A 581 28.96 -4.04 -25.06
CA ILE A 581 29.13 -2.82 -25.85
C ILE A 581 29.55 -1.65 -24.95
N TRP A 582 28.91 -1.50 -23.79
CA TRP A 582 29.25 -0.44 -22.83
C TRP A 582 30.68 -0.54 -22.30
N GLN A 583 31.11 -1.74 -21.89
CA GLN A 583 32.46 -1.98 -21.37
C GLN A 583 33.54 -1.82 -22.46
N THR A 584 33.29 -2.36 -23.64
CA THR A 584 34.21 -2.28 -24.79
C THR A 584 34.36 -0.84 -25.27
N MET A 585 33.26 -0.09 -25.33
CA MET A 585 33.27 1.33 -25.64
C MET A 585 34.10 2.13 -24.62
N SER A 586 33.91 1.86 -23.33
CA SER A 586 34.69 2.50 -22.25
C SER A 586 36.19 2.22 -22.36
N SER A 587 36.55 1.06 -22.90
CA SER A 587 37.93 0.62 -23.13
C SER A 587 38.49 0.99 -24.52
N GLN A 588 37.73 1.76 -25.33
CA GLN A 588 38.07 2.15 -26.71
C GLN A 588 38.29 0.96 -27.67
N GLY A 589 37.59 -0.16 -27.44
CA GLY A 589 37.60 -1.33 -28.33
C GLY A 589 36.64 -1.18 -29.53
N ASP A 590 36.75 -2.09 -30.50
CA ASP A 590 35.85 -2.14 -31.66
C ASP A 590 34.51 -2.79 -31.29
N ILE A 591 33.44 -2.02 -31.34
CA ILE A 591 32.07 -2.47 -31.03
C ILE A 591 31.30 -2.92 -32.28
N SER A 592 31.89 -2.83 -33.48
CA SER A 592 31.15 -3.02 -34.74
C SER A 592 30.52 -4.41 -34.86
N ASN A 593 31.17 -5.45 -34.34
CA ASN A 593 30.69 -6.83 -34.47
C ASN A 593 29.54 -7.13 -33.49
N ALA A 594 29.68 -6.74 -32.23
CA ALA A 594 28.60 -6.84 -31.25
C ALA A 594 27.36 -6.03 -31.67
N LEU A 595 27.54 -4.83 -32.24
CA LEU A 595 26.44 -4.01 -32.72
C LEU A 595 25.73 -4.64 -33.93
N ARG A 596 26.46 -5.35 -34.81
CA ARG A 596 25.86 -6.11 -35.93
C ARG A 596 25.02 -7.29 -35.45
N ILE A 597 25.49 -8.02 -34.43
CA ILE A 597 24.72 -9.11 -33.81
C ILE A 597 23.45 -8.55 -33.19
N LEU A 598 23.58 -7.49 -32.39
CA LEU A 598 22.44 -6.81 -31.77
C LEU A 598 21.44 -6.29 -32.81
N HIS A 599 21.92 -5.66 -33.89
CA HIS A 599 21.08 -5.21 -35.00
C HIS A 599 20.29 -6.37 -35.60
N THR A 600 20.95 -7.49 -35.87
CA THR A 600 20.32 -8.69 -36.45
C THR A 600 19.19 -9.22 -35.57
N LEU A 601 19.42 -9.33 -34.26
CA LEU A 601 18.41 -9.79 -33.29
C LEU A 601 17.24 -8.81 -33.16
N VAL A 602 17.50 -7.51 -33.13
CA VAL A 602 16.44 -6.50 -32.97
C VAL A 602 15.57 -6.39 -34.22
N THR A 603 16.14 -6.42 -35.43
CA THR A 603 15.39 -6.12 -36.66
C THR A 603 14.73 -7.31 -37.32
N ASN A 604 15.26 -8.53 -37.15
CA ASN A 604 14.81 -9.69 -37.91
C ASN A 604 13.96 -10.62 -37.05
N ALA A 605 12.73 -10.27 -36.72
CA ALA A 605 11.84 -11.19 -35.99
C ALA A 605 10.93 -11.98 -36.95
N PRO A 606 10.79 -13.30 -36.81
CA PRO A 606 9.79 -14.07 -37.54
C PRO A 606 8.37 -13.61 -37.19
N SER A 607 7.44 -13.74 -38.16
CA SER A 607 6.04 -13.31 -37.98
C SER A 607 5.32 -14.02 -36.83
N GLU A 608 5.69 -15.27 -36.56
CA GLU A 608 5.04 -16.11 -35.53
C GLU A 608 5.34 -15.66 -34.10
N VAL A 609 6.53 -15.13 -33.87
CA VAL A 609 7.00 -14.72 -32.53
C VAL A 609 7.08 -13.20 -32.37
N THR A 610 6.60 -12.44 -33.36
CA THR A 610 6.74 -10.97 -33.40
C THR A 610 6.24 -10.27 -32.14
N GLN A 611 5.14 -10.72 -31.53
CA GLN A 611 4.61 -10.11 -30.30
C GLN A 611 5.45 -10.44 -29.06
N THR A 612 5.91 -11.69 -28.96
CA THR A 612 6.86 -12.11 -27.92
C THR A 612 8.16 -11.33 -28.04
N HIS A 613 8.69 -11.19 -29.27
CA HIS A 613 9.87 -10.38 -29.57
C HIS A 613 9.72 -8.92 -29.16
N LYS A 614 8.61 -8.28 -29.51
CA LYS A 614 8.31 -6.91 -29.08
C LYS A 614 8.33 -6.76 -27.56
N THR A 615 7.88 -7.78 -26.83
CA THR A 615 7.89 -7.77 -25.36
C THR A 615 9.31 -7.91 -24.81
N ILE A 616 10.14 -8.78 -25.40
CA ILE A 616 11.56 -8.92 -25.07
C ILE A 616 12.32 -7.61 -25.31
N LEU A 617 12.11 -6.99 -26.46
CA LEU A 617 12.68 -5.68 -26.77
C LEU A 617 12.19 -4.60 -25.80
N ALA A 618 10.92 -4.65 -25.38
CA ALA A 618 10.37 -3.73 -24.41
C ALA A 618 11.02 -3.90 -23.02
N ILE A 619 11.28 -5.15 -22.58
CA ILE A 619 12.04 -5.45 -21.36
C ILE A 619 13.44 -4.84 -21.42
N CYS A 620 14.14 -5.03 -22.54
CA CYS A 620 15.53 -4.58 -22.71
C CYS A 620 15.67 -3.09 -23.08
N SER A 621 14.56 -2.44 -23.45
CA SER A 621 14.53 -1.12 -24.11
C SER A 621 15.31 -0.04 -23.36
N HIS A 622 15.12 0.06 -22.05
CA HIS A 622 15.74 1.10 -21.23
C HIS A 622 17.26 1.02 -21.23
N SER A 623 17.80 -0.19 -21.02
CA SER A 623 19.25 -0.43 -20.98
C SER A 623 19.88 -0.19 -22.36
N LEU A 624 19.21 -0.68 -23.41
CA LEU A 624 19.62 -0.47 -24.80
C LEU A 624 19.64 1.02 -25.17
N GLU A 625 18.57 1.76 -24.88
CA GLU A 625 18.50 3.18 -25.19
C GLU A 625 19.63 3.98 -24.53
N ARG A 626 19.95 3.66 -23.26
CA ARG A 626 21.02 4.33 -22.52
C ARG A 626 22.37 4.14 -23.21
N VAL A 627 22.76 2.88 -23.44
CA VAL A 627 24.06 2.56 -24.06
C VAL A 627 24.13 3.09 -25.49
N LEU A 628 23.08 2.94 -26.29
CA LEU A 628 23.06 3.44 -27.67
C LEU A 628 23.14 4.98 -27.74
N LYS A 629 22.47 5.71 -26.84
CA LYS A 629 22.60 7.17 -26.77
C LYS A 629 24.03 7.59 -26.43
N ASP A 630 24.71 6.85 -25.57
CA ASP A 630 26.11 7.14 -25.24
C ASP A 630 27.06 6.81 -26.39
N VAL A 631 26.83 5.72 -27.13
CA VAL A 631 27.54 5.42 -28.39
C VAL A 631 27.37 6.58 -29.39
N LEU A 632 26.14 7.07 -29.58
CA LEU A 632 25.86 8.20 -30.47
C LEU A 632 26.55 9.49 -30.02
N ARG A 633 26.66 9.75 -28.71
CA ARG A 633 27.35 10.93 -28.15
C ARG A 633 28.87 10.86 -28.35
N SER A 634 29.46 9.69 -28.15
CA SER A 634 30.90 9.45 -28.36
C SER A 634 31.30 9.59 -29.82
N GLU A 635 30.49 9.06 -30.75
CA GLU A 635 30.73 9.21 -32.19
C GLU A 635 30.44 10.65 -32.67
N GLY A 636 29.45 11.32 -32.07
CA GLY A 636 29.10 12.71 -32.38
C GLY A 636 30.21 13.72 -32.03
N THR A 637 31.07 13.39 -31.07
CA THR A 637 32.29 14.16 -30.76
C THR A 637 33.44 13.89 -31.75
N ALA A 638 33.35 12.82 -32.55
CA ALA A 638 34.35 12.39 -33.53
C ALA A 638 34.11 12.87 -34.99
N ASN A 639 33.15 13.77 -35.24
CA ASN A 639 32.88 14.39 -36.56
C ASN A 639 32.52 13.44 -37.72
N ASN A 640 32.09 12.18 -37.48
CA ASN A 640 31.69 11.25 -38.56
C ASN A 640 30.26 10.70 -38.39
N PRO A 641 29.20 11.49 -38.66
CA PRO A 641 27.81 11.03 -38.67
C PRO A 641 27.47 10.01 -39.78
N SER A 642 28.45 9.60 -40.60
CA SER A 642 28.32 8.58 -41.65
C SER A 642 28.93 7.22 -41.28
N SER A 643 29.37 7.02 -40.03
CA SER A 643 29.91 5.73 -39.61
C SER A 643 28.81 4.65 -39.64
N SER A 644 29.16 3.44 -40.11
CA SER A 644 28.20 2.32 -40.14
C SER A 644 27.66 1.98 -38.75
N ILE A 645 28.46 2.24 -37.70
CA ILE A 645 28.11 2.11 -36.29
C ILE A 645 27.00 3.11 -35.92
N HIS A 646 27.15 4.38 -36.31
CA HIS A 646 26.13 5.41 -36.07
C HIS A 646 24.78 5.04 -36.71
N GLN A 647 24.79 4.60 -37.97
CA GLN A 647 23.56 4.21 -38.68
C GLN A 647 22.89 2.98 -38.05
N GLN A 648 23.66 1.98 -37.62
CA GLN A 648 23.13 0.80 -36.94
C GLN A 648 22.53 1.16 -35.58
N ALA A 649 23.22 1.98 -34.79
CA ALA A 649 22.73 2.44 -33.49
C ALA A 649 21.42 3.25 -33.63
N GLU A 650 21.34 4.15 -34.63
CA GLU A 650 20.12 4.93 -34.89
C GLU A 650 18.94 4.05 -35.35
N GLN A 651 19.21 3.04 -36.19
CA GLN A 651 18.18 2.08 -36.60
C GLN A 651 17.64 1.27 -35.41
N ILE A 652 18.54 0.73 -34.57
CA ILE A 652 18.14 -0.01 -33.36
C ILE A 652 17.33 0.91 -32.43
N LEU A 653 17.80 2.14 -32.20
CA LEU A 653 17.08 3.12 -31.37
C LEU A 653 15.68 3.41 -31.93
N LYS A 654 15.53 3.53 -33.26
CA LYS A 654 14.22 3.72 -33.89
C LYS A 654 13.27 2.54 -33.63
N HIS A 655 13.77 1.31 -33.72
CA HIS A 655 12.96 0.11 -33.41
C HIS A 655 12.55 0.06 -31.93
N VAL A 656 13.47 0.38 -31.02
CA VAL A 656 13.24 0.35 -29.57
C VAL A 656 12.38 1.53 -29.07
N SER A 657 12.44 2.69 -29.74
CA SER A 657 11.72 3.90 -29.32
C SER A 657 10.20 3.73 -29.24
N SER A 658 9.64 2.80 -30.01
CA SER A 658 8.22 2.43 -29.94
C SER A 658 7.81 1.81 -28.61
N SER A 659 8.76 1.22 -27.87
CA SER A 659 8.55 0.58 -26.57
C SER A 659 8.96 1.47 -25.38
N ARG A 660 9.28 2.75 -25.60
CA ARG A 660 9.78 3.65 -24.55
C ARG A 660 8.82 3.80 -23.36
N ASP A 661 7.53 3.89 -23.64
CA ASP A 661 6.48 4.08 -22.61
C ASP A 661 5.99 2.76 -22.00
N TRP A 662 6.65 1.63 -22.33
CA TRP A 662 6.26 0.32 -21.81
C TRP A 662 6.55 0.19 -20.32
N ARG A 663 7.67 0.73 -19.82
CA ARG A 663 8.05 0.63 -18.40
C ARG A 663 7.28 1.64 -17.56
N ARG A 664 6.54 1.16 -16.55
CA ARG A 664 5.78 1.94 -15.57
C ARG A 664 6.69 2.45 -14.45
N THR A 665 7.67 3.28 -14.79
CA THR A 665 8.58 3.87 -13.80
C THR A 665 8.00 5.11 -13.13
N GLY A 666 8.31 5.31 -11.85
CA GLY A 666 8.04 6.58 -11.17
C GLY A 666 9.05 7.68 -11.49
N LEU A 667 10.14 7.35 -12.18
CA LEU A 667 11.21 8.27 -12.53
C LEU A 667 10.78 9.23 -13.65
N PRO A 668 11.21 10.49 -13.61
CA PRO A 668 10.90 11.46 -14.66
C PRO A 668 11.67 11.16 -15.94
N SER A 669 11.08 11.50 -17.08
CA SER A 669 11.80 11.54 -18.34
C SER A 669 12.87 12.64 -18.35
N THR A 670 13.90 12.48 -19.18
CA THR A 670 14.96 13.51 -19.33
C THR A 670 14.38 14.87 -19.70
N SER A 671 13.34 14.91 -20.54
CA SER A 671 12.64 16.12 -20.93
C SER A 671 11.88 16.79 -19.78
N GLU A 672 11.21 16.02 -18.93
CA GLU A 672 10.53 16.55 -17.74
C GLU A 672 11.54 17.12 -16.75
N LEU A 673 12.63 16.38 -16.50
CA LEU A 673 13.67 16.80 -15.57
C LEU A 673 14.39 18.07 -16.05
N GLU A 674 14.70 18.17 -17.35
CA GLU A 674 15.21 19.40 -17.95
C GLU A 674 14.23 20.58 -17.82
N GLY A 675 12.92 20.32 -17.97
CA GLY A 675 11.88 21.33 -17.78
C GLY A 675 11.87 21.88 -16.36
N TRP A 676 11.95 21.01 -15.34
CA TRP A 676 11.93 21.42 -13.94
C TRP A 676 13.22 22.07 -13.48
N THR A 677 14.36 21.63 -13.98
CA THR A 677 15.67 22.22 -13.64
C THR A 677 15.87 23.61 -14.25
N LYS A 678 15.23 23.91 -15.39
CA LYS A 678 15.21 25.25 -16.01
C LYS A 678 14.30 26.24 -15.28
N HIS A 679 13.45 25.77 -14.37
CA HIS A 679 12.56 26.65 -13.60
C HIS A 679 13.36 27.55 -12.64
N SER A 680 12.83 28.75 -12.35
CA SER A 680 13.42 29.61 -11.32
C SER A 680 13.39 28.89 -9.96
N GLY A 681 14.55 28.78 -9.31
CA GLY A 681 14.72 27.97 -8.08
C GLY A 681 14.91 26.46 -8.32
N GLY A 682 15.17 26.04 -9.57
CA GLY A 682 15.38 24.64 -9.93
C GLY A 682 14.17 23.76 -9.65
N ILE A 683 14.40 22.49 -9.34
CA ILE A 683 13.33 21.51 -9.10
C ILE A 683 12.46 21.85 -7.88
N LEU A 684 13.03 22.45 -6.83
CA LEU A 684 12.27 22.89 -5.64
C LEU A 684 11.37 24.08 -5.96
N GLY A 685 11.83 25.01 -6.80
CA GLY A 685 11.01 26.12 -7.28
C GLY A 685 9.85 25.64 -8.16
N ALA A 686 10.09 24.65 -9.01
CA ALA A 686 9.04 24.00 -9.79
C ALA A 686 8.02 23.30 -8.88
N LEU A 687 8.47 22.61 -7.82
CA LEU A 687 7.60 21.99 -6.82
C LEU A 687 6.73 23.03 -6.11
N LYS A 688 7.31 24.14 -5.64
CA LYS A 688 6.55 25.25 -5.03
C LYS A 688 5.46 25.78 -5.95
N SER A 689 5.82 26.08 -7.20
CA SER A 689 4.85 26.57 -8.19
C SER A 689 3.74 25.56 -8.49
N ALA A 690 4.05 24.26 -8.54
CA ALA A 690 3.07 23.22 -8.78
C ALA A 690 2.10 23.09 -7.58
N VAL A 691 2.62 23.09 -6.36
CA VAL A 691 1.81 23.06 -5.13
C VAL A 691 0.90 24.29 -5.06
N GLN A 692 1.44 25.49 -5.31
CA GLN A 692 0.66 26.73 -5.37
C GLN A 692 -0.49 26.63 -6.38
N GLY A 693 -0.22 26.11 -7.58
CA GLY A 693 -1.25 25.92 -8.60
C GLY A 693 -2.40 25.02 -8.13
N VAL A 694 -2.08 23.91 -7.45
CA VAL A 694 -3.09 22.99 -6.90
C VAL A 694 -3.84 23.61 -5.73
N VAL A 695 -3.17 24.32 -4.82
CA VAL A 695 -3.80 25.04 -3.70
C VAL A 695 -4.82 26.06 -4.22
N MET A 696 -4.41 26.91 -5.16
CA MET A 696 -5.28 27.93 -5.74
C MET A 696 -6.48 27.32 -6.44
N TRP A 697 -6.26 26.25 -7.23
CA TRP A 697 -7.35 25.51 -7.89
C TRP A 697 -8.34 24.91 -6.89
N SER A 698 -7.83 24.26 -5.84
CA SER A 698 -8.68 23.63 -4.81
C SER A 698 -9.46 24.63 -3.97
N SER A 699 -9.04 25.89 -3.94
CA SER A 699 -9.70 26.98 -3.21
C SER A 699 -10.86 27.63 -3.99
N THR A 700 -10.93 27.41 -5.31
CA THR A 700 -12.00 27.95 -6.18
C THR A 700 -12.72 26.83 -6.95
N PRO A 701 -13.43 25.91 -6.27
CA PRO A 701 -13.97 24.70 -6.88
C PRO A 701 -15.06 24.97 -7.94
N ASP A 702 -15.81 26.07 -7.84
CA ASP A 702 -16.93 26.40 -8.73
C ASP A 702 -16.51 27.21 -9.99
N LEU A 703 -15.30 27.78 -10.00
CA LEU A 703 -14.84 28.68 -11.07
C LEU A 703 -13.78 28.05 -11.98
N ALA A 704 -13.04 27.05 -11.49
CA ALA A 704 -11.98 26.39 -12.23
C ALA A 704 -12.47 25.07 -12.85
N LEU A 705 -12.86 25.12 -14.13
CA LEU A 705 -13.37 23.96 -14.87
C LEU A 705 -12.30 22.91 -15.27
N GLN A 706 -11.02 23.26 -15.21
CA GLN A 706 -9.91 22.36 -15.56
C GLN A 706 -9.04 22.07 -14.33
N PRO A 707 -8.63 20.82 -14.10
CA PRO A 707 -7.76 20.46 -12.99
C PRO A 707 -6.37 21.10 -13.15
N ALA A 708 -5.72 21.39 -12.02
CA ALA A 708 -4.35 21.88 -12.02
C ALA A 708 -3.39 20.80 -12.56
N GLY A 709 -2.47 21.19 -13.46
CA GLY A 709 -1.49 20.30 -14.09
C GLY A 709 -0.48 19.72 -13.09
N TRP A 710 -0.87 18.67 -12.38
CA TRP A 710 -0.07 18.03 -11.33
C TRP A 710 0.67 16.81 -11.88
N ASN A 711 1.94 16.65 -11.51
CA ASN A 711 2.76 15.48 -11.84
C ASN A 711 3.38 14.89 -10.57
N PRO A 712 2.96 13.68 -10.13
CA PRO A 712 3.58 12.99 -8.98
C PRO A 712 5.07 12.70 -9.18
N ARG A 713 5.55 12.57 -10.43
CA ARG A 713 6.98 12.37 -10.72
C ARG A 713 7.85 13.54 -10.22
N LEU A 714 7.28 14.75 -10.09
CA LEU A 714 8.01 15.94 -9.60
C LEU A 714 8.41 15.79 -8.14
N ILE A 715 7.47 15.43 -7.26
CA ILE A 715 7.77 15.23 -5.83
C ILE A 715 8.69 14.02 -5.63
N TYR A 716 8.49 12.95 -6.39
CA TYR A 716 9.33 11.76 -6.36
C TYR A 716 10.78 12.07 -6.79
N ALA A 717 10.96 12.80 -7.89
CA ALA A 717 12.27 13.23 -8.37
C ALA A 717 12.97 14.17 -7.38
N ALA A 718 12.23 15.13 -6.81
CA ALA A 718 12.77 16.03 -5.79
C ALA A 718 13.24 15.25 -4.54
N TRP A 719 12.47 14.25 -4.11
CA TRP A 719 12.83 13.39 -2.98
C TRP A 719 14.10 12.60 -3.26
N ARG A 720 14.22 11.98 -4.44
CA ARG A 720 15.40 11.19 -4.82
C ARG A 720 16.67 12.04 -5.03
N LEU A 721 16.56 13.25 -5.58
CA LEU A 721 17.72 14.08 -5.91
C LEU A 721 18.20 14.96 -4.75
N LEU A 722 17.30 15.44 -3.90
CA LEU A 722 17.62 16.43 -2.85
C LEU A 722 17.40 15.89 -1.42
N GLY A 723 16.74 14.74 -1.27
CA GLY A 723 16.45 14.11 0.01
C GLY A 723 15.16 14.62 0.67
N ALA A 724 14.60 13.80 1.56
CA ALA A 724 13.30 14.04 2.19
C ALA A 724 13.26 15.33 3.04
N LYS A 725 14.33 15.63 3.77
CA LYS A 725 14.38 16.80 4.67
C LYS A 725 14.23 18.13 3.92
N GLU A 726 14.89 18.26 2.78
CA GLU A 726 14.82 19.46 1.94
C GLU A 726 13.42 19.63 1.33
N VAL A 727 12.85 18.53 0.83
CA VAL A 727 11.50 18.52 0.24
C VAL A 727 10.44 18.91 1.28
N VAL A 728 10.44 18.28 2.46
CA VAL A 728 9.47 18.63 3.52
C VAL A 728 9.64 20.08 3.97
N ARG A 729 10.88 20.56 4.09
CA ARG A 729 11.14 21.97 4.45
C ARG A 729 10.53 22.93 3.42
N VAL A 730 10.72 22.65 2.14
CA VAL A 730 10.15 23.45 1.04
C VAL A 730 8.62 23.43 1.05
N LEU A 731 8.01 22.29 1.34
CA LEU A 731 6.55 22.17 1.46
C LEU A 731 6.01 22.95 2.66
N VAL A 732 6.71 22.93 3.81
CA VAL A 732 6.34 23.73 4.98
C VAL A 732 6.47 25.22 4.68
N ASP A 733 7.54 25.65 4.03
CA ASP A 733 7.74 27.06 3.64
C ASP A 733 6.63 27.55 2.71
N GLU A 734 6.12 26.66 1.85
CA GLU A 734 5.00 26.96 0.96
C GLU A 734 3.71 27.22 1.73
N VAL A 735 3.36 26.36 2.69
CA VAL A 735 2.19 26.55 3.56
C VAL A 735 2.28 27.86 4.36
N VAL A 736 3.48 28.20 4.84
CA VAL A 736 3.71 29.48 5.55
C VAL A 736 3.49 30.68 4.62
N SER A 737 3.81 30.55 3.33
CA SER A 737 3.71 31.65 2.35
C SER A 737 2.27 31.96 1.88
N VAL A 738 1.37 30.99 1.93
CA VAL A 738 -0.01 31.06 1.40
C VAL A 738 -0.98 31.87 2.28
N GLY A 739 -0.58 32.27 3.50
CA GLY A 739 -1.40 33.07 4.41
C GLY A 739 -2.51 32.28 5.10
N THR A 740 -3.27 32.92 6.02
CA THR A 740 -4.20 32.23 6.93
C THR A 740 -5.53 31.79 6.27
N ASP A 741 -6.03 32.50 5.26
CA ASP A 741 -7.36 32.23 4.68
C ASP A 741 -7.39 30.99 3.76
N VAL A 742 -6.28 30.72 3.07
CA VAL A 742 -6.10 29.52 2.20
C VAL A 742 -5.21 28.47 2.90
N GLY A 743 -4.78 28.78 4.12
CA GLY A 743 -3.84 27.98 4.90
C GLY A 743 -4.35 26.57 5.20
N ASP A 744 -5.63 26.39 5.53
CA ASP A 744 -6.18 25.06 5.87
C ASP A 744 -6.23 24.12 4.67
N VAL A 745 -6.53 24.65 3.48
CA VAL A 745 -6.50 23.91 2.21
C VAL A 745 -5.05 23.52 1.87
N ALA A 746 -4.11 24.44 2.06
CA ALA A 746 -2.69 24.16 1.86
C ALA A 746 -2.14 23.11 2.85
N VAL A 747 -2.54 23.17 4.13
CA VAL A 747 -2.18 22.17 5.15
C VAL A 747 -2.74 20.80 4.79
N ASP A 748 -3.99 20.72 4.34
CA ASP A 748 -4.60 19.45 3.90
C ASP A 748 -3.91 18.85 2.68
N LEU A 749 -3.62 19.67 1.67
CA LEU A 749 -2.93 19.25 0.46
C LEU A 749 -1.52 18.74 0.77
N VAL A 750 -0.75 19.50 1.56
CA VAL A 750 0.62 19.12 1.93
C VAL A 750 0.63 17.89 2.83
N ALA A 751 -0.33 17.73 3.75
CA ALA A 751 -0.49 16.50 4.51
C ALA A 751 -0.75 15.30 3.58
N SER A 752 -1.65 15.47 2.61
CA SER A 752 -1.98 14.44 1.62
C SER A 752 -0.77 14.09 0.72
N LEU A 753 0.06 15.08 0.38
CA LEU A 753 1.32 14.89 -0.38
C LEU A 753 2.37 14.07 0.39
N ILE A 754 2.48 14.29 1.70
CA ILE A 754 3.43 13.55 2.55
C ILE A 754 2.94 12.12 2.78
N VAL A 755 1.63 11.95 2.94
CA VAL A 755 0.97 10.64 3.13
C VAL A 755 0.91 9.84 1.83
N ALA A 756 0.82 10.51 0.68
CA ALA A 756 0.75 9.90 -0.65
C ALA A 756 1.80 8.79 -0.83
N PRO A 757 1.40 7.57 -1.23
CA PRO A 757 2.34 6.47 -1.36
C PRO A 757 3.26 6.64 -2.57
N VAL A 758 4.46 6.12 -2.42
CA VAL A 758 5.46 5.97 -3.48
C VAL A 758 6.03 4.55 -3.42
N VAL A 759 6.70 4.13 -4.49
CA VAL A 759 7.16 2.74 -4.68
C VAL A 759 7.99 2.23 -3.49
N GLU A 760 8.82 3.10 -2.89
CA GLU A 760 9.73 2.77 -1.80
C GLU A 760 9.06 2.61 -0.44
N ASP A 761 8.06 3.42 -0.12
CA ASP A 761 7.42 3.45 1.20
C ASP A 761 6.07 2.73 1.23
N TRP A 762 5.58 2.28 0.08
CA TRP A 762 4.28 1.62 -0.10
C TRP A 762 4.02 0.52 0.92
N ARG A 763 4.91 -0.48 1.03
CA ARG A 763 4.71 -1.64 1.90
C ARG A 763 4.62 -1.24 3.37
N TRP A 764 5.49 -0.32 3.78
CA TRP A 764 5.49 0.24 5.13
C TRP A 764 4.17 0.98 5.42
N LYS A 765 3.75 1.88 4.53
CA LYS A 765 2.50 2.66 4.69
C LYS A 765 1.27 1.77 4.75
N VAL A 766 1.20 0.73 3.91
CA VAL A 766 0.10 -0.25 3.96
C VAL A 766 0.07 -0.94 5.32
N GLY A 767 1.22 -1.42 5.83
CA GLY A 767 1.30 -2.04 7.15
C GLY A 767 0.92 -1.10 8.30
N GLU A 768 1.38 0.16 8.26
CA GLU A 768 1.08 1.18 9.28
C GLU A 768 -0.42 1.55 9.32
N VAL A 769 -1.04 1.75 8.15
CA VAL A 769 -2.45 2.17 8.03
C VAL A 769 -3.44 1.03 8.23
N THR A 770 -3.13 -0.18 7.76
CA THR A 770 -4.04 -1.35 7.87
C THR A 770 -3.81 -2.15 9.15
N GLY A 771 -2.73 -1.88 9.90
CA GLY A 771 -2.33 -2.66 11.07
C GLY A 771 -1.83 -4.08 10.74
N ARG A 772 -1.69 -4.43 9.46
CA ARG A 772 -1.11 -5.71 9.03
C ARG A 772 0.39 -5.71 9.36
N LYS A 773 0.76 -6.43 10.42
CA LYS A 773 2.17 -6.74 10.72
C LYS A 773 2.68 -7.78 9.71
N GLU A 774 2.97 -7.35 8.48
CA GLU A 774 3.86 -8.15 7.64
C GLU A 774 5.23 -8.20 8.32
N HIS A 775 5.90 -9.35 8.28
CA HIS A 775 7.27 -9.49 8.76
C HIS A 775 8.14 -8.42 8.08
N ALA A 776 8.42 -7.35 8.81
CA ALA A 776 9.36 -6.31 8.42
C ALA A 776 10.77 -6.90 8.50
N SER A 777 11.09 -7.82 7.60
CA SER A 777 12.47 -8.17 7.29
C SER A 777 12.90 -7.31 6.11
N VAL A 778 14.02 -6.61 6.29
CA VAL A 778 14.65 -5.63 5.41
C VAL A 778 14.08 -4.23 5.60
N GLY A 779 14.82 -3.41 6.37
CA GLY A 779 14.51 -2.00 6.57
C GLY A 779 14.31 -1.25 5.26
N ASN A 780 13.52 -0.17 5.30
CA ASN A 780 13.49 0.86 4.26
C ASN A 780 14.91 1.04 3.75
N GLY A 781 15.14 0.90 2.44
CA GLY A 781 16.47 0.81 1.84
C GLY A 781 17.33 2.07 2.02
N GLY A 782 17.74 2.39 3.24
CA GLY A 782 18.54 3.55 3.63
C GLY A 782 17.90 4.93 3.43
N VAL A 783 16.77 5.04 2.71
CA VAL A 783 16.15 6.33 2.36
C VAL A 783 15.11 6.73 3.39
N LEU A 784 15.35 7.89 4.01
CA LEU A 784 14.42 8.57 4.91
C LEU A 784 13.11 8.91 4.17
N THR A 785 11.96 8.49 4.70
CA THR A 785 10.65 8.81 4.11
C THR A 785 10.23 10.26 4.38
N LEU A 786 9.26 10.78 3.63
CA LEU A 786 8.71 12.13 3.88
C LEU A 786 8.01 12.22 5.25
N VAL A 787 7.38 11.13 5.70
CA VAL A 787 6.73 11.06 7.03
C VAL A 787 7.78 11.09 8.13
N GLU A 788 8.84 10.29 8.00
CA GLU A 788 9.96 10.30 8.97
C GLU A 788 10.66 11.66 8.99
N ALA A 789 10.89 12.26 7.83
CA ALA A 789 11.48 13.61 7.74
C ALA A 789 10.62 14.68 8.44
N LEU A 790 9.29 14.57 8.37
CA LEU A 790 8.39 15.45 9.10
C LEU A 790 8.49 15.23 10.62
N ARG A 791 8.56 13.97 11.09
CA ARG A 791 8.76 13.65 12.51
C ARG A 791 10.08 14.23 13.04
N TYR A 792 11.17 14.14 12.26
CA TYR A 792 12.45 14.78 12.62
C TYR A 792 12.34 16.31 12.71
N LEU A 793 11.66 16.95 11.76
CA LEU A 793 11.45 18.40 11.80
C LEU A 793 10.58 18.83 12.99
N GLU A 794 9.60 18.00 13.39
CA GLU A 794 8.79 18.22 14.58
C GLU A 794 9.65 18.21 15.85
N ASP A 795 10.55 17.24 15.97
CA ASP A 795 11.47 17.13 17.10
C ASP A 795 12.49 18.27 17.15
N ASP A 796 13.03 18.68 15.99
CA ASP A 796 13.91 19.85 15.88
C ASP A 796 13.18 21.15 16.31
N CYS A 797 11.91 21.32 15.90
CA CYS A 797 11.09 22.46 16.31
C CYS A 797 10.79 22.48 17.82
N LYS A 798 10.60 21.31 18.46
CA LYS A 798 10.42 21.21 19.92
C LYS A 798 11.68 21.64 20.69
N LEU A 799 12.86 21.46 20.11
CA LEU A 799 14.15 21.77 20.73
C LEU A 799 14.58 23.24 20.56
N LEU A 800 14.22 23.89 19.45
CA LEU A 800 14.69 25.23 19.05
C LEU A 800 13.77 26.40 19.48
N GLY A 801 12.98 26.22 20.56
CA GLY A 801 11.81 27.04 20.94
C GLY A 801 11.95 28.56 21.09
N GLY A 802 12.27 29.30 20.02
CA GLY A 802 12.35 30.76 20.05
C GLY A 802 12.39 31.52 18.71
N GLU A 803 12.95 30.99 17.61
CA GLU A 803 13.24 31.84 16.44
C GLU A 803 12.21 31.81 15.28
N GLU A 804 11.29 30.83 15.21
CA GLU A 804 10.27 30.75 14.14
C GLU A 804 8.90 30.25 14.64
N GLN A 805 8.24 31.02 15.53
CA GLN A 805 6.95 30.64 16.13
C GLN A 805 5.88 30.23 15.09
N GLY A 806 5.78 30.95 13.96
CA GLY A 806 4.79 30.66 12.91
C GLY A 806 5.07 29.39 12.11
N ARG A 807 6.35 29.07 11.85
CA ARG A 807 6.74 27.85 11.16
C ARG A 807 6.57 26.63 12.06
N SER A 808 6.93 26.76 13.35
CA SER A 808 6.73 25.70 14.33
C SER A 808 5.26 25.33 14.50
N GLU A 809 4.35 26.31 14.49
CA GLU A 809 2.90 26.04 14.54
C GLU A 809 2.41 25.26 13.32
N VAL A 810 2.85 25.63 12.11
CA VAL A 810 2.49 24.92 10.87
C VAL A 810 3.03 23.49 10.87
N VAL A 811 4.28 23.28 11.30
CA VAL A 811 4.88 21.94 11.42
C VAL A 811 4.09 21.06 12.37
N MET A 812 3.73 21.57 13.55
CA MET A 812 2.93 20.82 14.53
C MET A 812 1.52 20.49 14.01
N LYS A 813 0.87 21.43 13.30
CA LYS A 813 -0.43 21.20 12.65
C LYS A 813 -0.34 20.14 11.57
N LEU A 814 0.70 20.19 10.75
CA LEU A 814 0.95 19.24 9.68
C LEU A 814 1.27 17.84 10.23
N ALA A 815 2.13 17.74 11.24
CA ALA A 815 2.49 16.48 11.89
C ALA A 815 1.25 15.78 12.48
N ARG A 816 0.43 16.49 13.26
CA ARG A 816 -0.82 15.94 13.80
C ARG A 816 -1.77 15.46 12.72
N LYS A 817 -1.87 16.19 11.60
CA LYS A 817 -2.74 15.81 10.49
C LYS A 817 -2.23 14.58 9.75
N VAL A 818 -0.92 14.49 9.51
CA VAL A 818 -0.27 13.31 8.92
C VAL A 818 -0.41 12.09 9.83
N GLU A 819 -0.22 12.26 11.14
CA GLU A 819 -0.45 11.20 12.13
C GLU A 819 -1.89 10.71 12.08
N GLY A 820 -2.87 11.62 12.11
CA GLY A 820 -4.29 11.28 12.00
C GLY A 820 -4.64 10.51 10.73
N MET A 821 -3.98 10.79 9.60
CA MET A 821 -4.17 10.05 8.35
C MET A 821 -3.49 8.67 8.35
N MET A 822 -2.46 8.46 9.18
CA MET A 822 -1.67 7.23 9.24
C MET A 822 -2.09 6.26 10.36
N VAL A 823 -2.96 6.67 11.29
CA VAL A 823 -3.43 5.79 12.37
C VAL A 823 -4.12 4.54 11.81
N ALA A 824 -3.73 3.37 12.31
CA ALA A 824 -4.48 2.14 12.08
C ALA A 824 -5.87 2.26 12.71
N SER A 825 -6.90 2.44 11.88
CA SER A 825 -8.28 2.55 12.34
C SER A 825 -8.88 1.16 12.53
N ALA A 826 -9.40 0.87 13.72
CA ALA A 826 -10.18 -0.34 13.95
C ALA A 826 -11.52 -0.19 13.22
N VAL A 827 -11.68 -0.85 12.07
CA VAL A 827 -12.99 -0.93 11.40
C VAL A 827 -13.92 -1.78 12.27
N GLY A 828 -14.60 -1.12 13.20
CA GLY A 828 -15.76 -1.68 13.87
C GLY A 828 -16.90 -1.80 12.86
N GLY A 829 -17.19 -3.03 12.42
CA GLY A 829 -18.53 -3.38 11.93
C GLY A 829 -18.93 -2.93 10.52
N VAL A 830 -18.04 -2.98 9.51
CA VAL A 830 -18.49 -3.02 8.11
C VAL A 830 -18.58 -4.49 7.66
N GLY A 831 -19.69 -5.13 8.01
CA GLY A 831 -20.31 -6.22 7.23
C GLY A 831 -19.45 -7.39 6.74
N GLY A 832 -18.57 -7.97 7.56
CA GLY A 832 -17.90 -9.25 7.29
C GLY A 832 -18.74 -10.50 7.57
N ALA A 833 -20.07 -10.40 7.49
CA ALA A 833 -21.00 -11.48 7.87
C ALA A 833 -21.96 -11.83 6.72
N ALA A 834 -21.41 -12.24 5.59
CA ALA A 834 -21.94 -13.26 4.68
C ALA A 834 -21.00 -13.34 3.46
N VAL A 835 -20.68 -14.55 3.00
CA VAL A 835 -19.90 -14.93 1.79
C VAL A 835 -18.42 -15.34 1.99
N VAL A 836 -17.81 -15.24 3.19
CA VAL A 836 -16.52 -15.94 3.47
C VAL A 836 -16.74 -17.18 4.36
N GLY A 837 -17.74 -17.98 3.99
CA GLY A 837 -18.10 -19.23 4.67
C GLY A 837 -17.81 -20.42 3.78
N GLY A 838 -16.53 -20.73 3.59
CA GLY A 838 -16.09 -21.95 2.91
C GLY A 838 -14.67 -21.80 2.38
N VAL A 839 -13.78 -22.68 2.84
CA VAL A 839 -12.45 -23.06 2.28
C VAL A 839 -11.23 -22.84 3.20
N VAL A 840 -11.31 -22.22 4.38
CA VAL A 840 -10.10 -22.05 5.23
C VAL A 840 -9.94 -23.08 6.37
N ASP A 841 -10.88 -23.97 6.60
CA ASP A 841 -10.79 -24.88 7.76
C ASP A 841 -10.58 -26.33 7.34
N LEU A 842 -9.32 -26.72 7.08
CA LEU A 842 -8.86 -28.13 7.04
C LEU A 842 -7.33 -28.33 7.13
N ALA A 843 -6.53 -27.31 7.45
CA ALA A 843 -5.05 -27.44 7.42
C ALA A 843 -4.35 -27.38 8.79
N ASP A 844 -5.05 -27.24 9.92
CA ASP A 844 -4.41 -27.04 11.23
C ASP A 844 -4.68 -28.14 12.26
N GLY A 845 -4.59 -29.40 11.82
CA GLY A 845 -5.07 -30.54 12.60
C GLY A 845 -4.26 -31.82 12.56
N VAL A 846 -2.95 -31.82 12.27
CA VAL A 846 -2.09 -32.98 12.54
C VAL A 846 -0.63 -32.56 12.81
N LEU A 847 -0.32 -32.19 14.05
CA LEU A 847 1.06 -32.26 14.57
C LEU A 847 1.04 -32.94 15.93
N GLY A 848 1.07 -34.28 15.87
CA GLY A 848 1.35 -35.15 17.01
C GLY A 848 2.85 -35.31 17.21
N ASP A 849 3.33 -34.70 18.28
CA ASP A 849 4.28 -35.23 19.27
C ASP A 849 5.43 -36.14 18.75
N VAL A 850 6.63 -35.55 18.58
CA VAL A 850 7.91 -36.27 18.67
C VAL A 850 8.91 -35.40 19.45
N MET A 851 9.09 -35.75 20.73
CA MET A 851 10.27 -35.39 21.51
C MET A 851 11.50 -36.09 20.92
N VAL A 852 12.56 -35.34 20.58
CA VAL A 852 13.96 -35.82 20.67
C VAL A 852 14.88 -34.65 21.04
N ASP A 853 15.78 -34.99 21.95
CA ASP A 853 16.75 -34.19 22.69
C ASP A 853 17.56 -33.14 21.93
N GLY A 854 17.91 -32.10 22.67
CA GLY A 854 18.89 -31.11 22.28
C GLY A 854 20.30 -31.67 22.26
N ASP A 855 21.08 -31.16 21.31
CA ASP A 855 22.51 -31.04 21.51
C ASP A 855 23.03 -29.73 20.89
N MET A 856 23.88 -29.07 21.65
CA MET A 856 24.51 -27.79 21.33
C MET A 856 25.47 -27.94 20.15
N LEU A 857 25.40 -27.04 19.18
CA LEU A 857 26.56 -26.69 18.35
C LEU A 857 26.60 -25.17 18.12
N MET A 858 27.40 -24.51 18.96
CA MET A 858 27.97 -23.19 18.75
C MET A 858 28.85 -23.21 17.50
N MET A 859 28.61 -22.29 16.55
CA MET A 859 29.62 -21.89 15.56
C MET A 859 29.61 -20.35 15.41
N PRO A 860 30.79 -19.76 15.14
CA PRO A 860 31.12 -18.42 15.59
C PRO A 860 30.73 -17.32 14.61
N ASP A 861 30.50 -16.16 15.21
CA ASP A 861 30.36 -14.84 14.62
C ASP A 861 31.59 -14.51 13.75
N ALA A 862 31.39 -14.48 12.44
CA ALA A 862 32.35 -13.93 11.48
C ALA A 862 31.64 -12.81 10.71
N GLY A 863 31.77 -11.59 11.24
CA GLY A 863 31.40 -10.37 10.55
C GLY A 863 32.13 -10.27 9.22
N VAL A 864 31.40 -10.49 8.13
CA VAL A 864 31.85 -10.17 6.79
C VAL A 864 31.48 -8.71 6.54
N ASP A 865 32.50 -7.87 6.57
CA ASP A 865 32.47 -6.47 6.21
C ASP A 865 32.07 -6.34 4.73
N LEU A 866 30.77 -6.14 4.48
CA LEU A 866 30.22 -5.86 3.15
C LEU A 866 30.50 -4.40 2.81
N GLY A 867 31.69 -4.15 2.28
CA GLY A 867 32.10 -2.89 1.68
C GLY A 867 31.25 -2.56 0.45
N LEU A 868 30.05 -2.05 0.67
CA LEU A 868 29.20 -1.43 -0.34
C LEU A 868 29.63 0.04 -0.49
N THR A 869 30.45 0.33 -1.50
CA THR A 869 30.73 1.71 -1.91
C THR A 869 29.57 2.23 -2.75
N ALA A 870 29.23 3.50 -2.55
CA ALA A 870 28.07 4.22 -3.09
C ALA A 870 27.92 4.24 -4.63
N ASP A 871 28.88 3.72 -5.39
CA ASP A 871 28.82 3.66 -6.87
C ASP A 871 27.94 2.51 -7.40
N GLU A 872 27.74 1.43 -6.65
CA GLU A 872 26.90 0.30 -7.12
C GLU A 872 25.38 0.57 -7.03
N ILE A 873 24.98 1.61 -6.28
CA ILE A 873 23.58 2.07 -6.20
C ILE A 873 23.22 2.94 -7.42
N MET A 874 24.21 3.46 -8.15
CA MET A 874 24.00 4.26 -9.38
C MET A 874 23.90 3.40 -10.65
N THR A 875 24.26 2.12 -10.59
CA THR A 875 24.20 1.20 -11.74
C THR A 875 22.91 0.37 -11.82
N GLY A 876 21.99 0.56 -10.87
CA GLY A 876 20.60 0.12 -10.95
C GLY A 876 19.64 1.23 -11.40
N MET A 877 20.09 2.10 -12.32
CA MET A 877 19.29 3.13 -12.99
C MET A 877 18.99 2.76 -14.44
#